data_AF-A0A937EWQ2-F1
#
_entry.id   AF-A0A937EWQ2-F1
#
_cell.length_a   1.000
_cell.length_b   1.000
_cell.length_c   1.000
_cell.angle_alpha   90.00
_cell.angle_beta   90.00
_cell.angle_gamma   90.00
#
_symmetry.space_group_name_H-M   'P 1'
#
loop_
_entity.id
_entity.type
_entity.pdbx_description
1 polymer ?
#
loop_
_entity_poly.entity_id
_entity_poly.type
_entity_poly.pdbx_seq_one_letter_code
_entity_poly.pdbx_strand_id
1 'polypeptide(L)'
;MKGAAVNLITQQQAFQQLIAGDYQQAVWLYQQLIEAEPAVKLSYWYLGLALLLQGEEAEAQATWMLAMVEGEADQIEQWTIELVDVLQTEADRQETLQAWAIAWVIRQYIRELYPSELTNLLHLVNLGCELHTLTPEAVAELELVAALESEQPADPAFLLQVLQRLMGLMPVEPIVADVAAACLPRMSEPFEYVRLLMDTAIDVAHTMGKPLQSVRYAQLCLQIYPNNLDLMQHLCYFYQNADQHQPAIETARQLCMMVRALPDQVFAAFLLMRSLMRAGGYWQEIFPIFDHQQTLIAELATAQTEPLDQSTVFRLATSTFFQPYIRDDLARNRLSQNRVFQLCQSSVLVYMQERAERYRQGIAQRRTTRDPARPLRIGYVSHCLKRHSVGWLCRWLFQYHDRQQFQIYGYFWNYQPHANDDLQQWFFDQVDQVRTFKRDSGEIADRIFADEIDILIDLDSITADIGCEVLALKPAPIQVTWLGWDASGIPAVDYFIADSYVVPDWADAHYSEKIWRLPQTYIAVDGFEVGVPTLRREQLEIPEDAIVYWSGQSSYKRHPDMVRAQLQIIKAVPNSYFLVKGLTGEQSIQTYFSQMAQEEGVDPSRFRFLPDVRLEMVHRANLAIADVVLDTYPYNGATTTLETLWMGIPLVTRVGEHFSSRNSYTMMLNAGIEEGIAWSMAEYVEWGVRFGTEPALRQQVAWKLWRSRQTAPLWKAEQFTRDMEAAYCQMWSAYRQEDSSLGLQAHL
;
A
#
# COMPACT_ATOMS: atom_id res chain seq x y z
N MET A 1 65.75 20.56 -32.32
CA MET A 1 65.90 19.40 -31.41
C MET A 1 66.01 19.78 -29.93
N LYS A 2 66.73 20.83 -29.49
CA LYS A 2 66.77 21.24 -28.07
C LYS A 2 65.48 21.91 -27.55
N GLY A 3 64.78 22.71 -28.36
CA GLY A 3 63.53 23.38 -27.95
C GLY A 3 62.36 22.42 -27.69
N ALA A 4 62.11 21.49 -28.61
CA ALA A 4 61.05 20.48 -28.47
C ALA A 4 61.20 19.58 -27.22
N ALA A 5 62.44 19.28 -26.79
CA ALA A 5 62.69 18.50 -25.58
C ALA A 5 62.42 19.30 -24.29
N VAL A 6 62.65 20.62 -24.30
CA VAL A 6 62.33 21.50 -23.17
C VAL A 6 60.82 21.70 -23.04
N ASN A 7 60.11 21.89 -24.15
CA ASN A 7 58.65 22.07 -24.15
C ASN A 7 57.91 20.81 -23.68
N LEU A 8 58.41 19.61 -24.03
CA LEU A 8 57.86 18.34 -23.51
C LEU A 8 58.02 18.20 -21.99
N ILE A 9 59.16 18.63 -21.43
CA ILE A 9 59.40 18.61 -19.97
C ILE A 9 58.47 19.61 -19.28
N THR A 10 58.32 20.82 -19.82
CA THR A 10 57.42 21.85 -19.28
C THR A 10 55.96 21.41 -19.34
N GLN A 11 55.54 20.71 -20.40
CA GLN A 11 54.19 20.14 -20.53
C GLN A 11 53.93 19.05 -19.48
N GLN A 12 54.90 18.15 -19.23
CA GLN A 12 54.79 17.16 -18.16
C GLN A 12 54.73 17.82 -16.78
N GLN A 13 55.51 18.86 -16.54
CA GLN A 13 55.48 19.62 -15.30
C GLN A 13 54.13 20.32 -15.11
N ALA A 14 53.57 20.95 -16.15
CA ALA A 14 52.27 21.61 -16.11
C ALA A 14 51.15 20.62 -15.74
N PHE A 15 51.13 19.45 -16.39
CA PHE A 15 50.17 18.40 -16.10
C PHE A 15 50.33 17.81 -14.68
N GLN A 16 51.56 17.70 -14.18
CA GLN A 16 51.80 17.28 -12.79
C GLN A 16 51.22 18.26 -11.77
N GLN A 17 51.35 19.58 -12.01
CA GLN A 17 50.75 20.60 -11.14
C GLN A 17 49.22 20.55 -11.20
N LEU A 18 48.64 20.33 -12.39
CA LEU A 18 47.20 20.13 -12.57
C LEU A 18 46.68 18.95 -11.71
N ILE A 19 47.33 17.78 -11.81
CA ILE A 19 46.93 16.60 -11.01
C ILE A 19 47.12 16.85 -9.51
N ALA A 20 48.17 17.58 -9.13
CA ALA A 20 48.46 17.92 -7.73
C ALA A 20 47.51 18.97 -7.13
N GLY A 21 46.64 19.59 -7.93
CA GLY A 21 45.71 20.62 -7.50
C GLY A 21 46.31 22.03 -7.41
N ASP A 22 47.55 22.24 -7.84
CA ASP A 22 48.16 23.57 -7.97
C ASP A 22 47.80 24.16 -9.34
N TYR A 23 46.52 24.51 -9.48
CA TYR A 23 45.99 25.02 -10.73
C TYR A 23 46.63 26.36 -11.13
N GLN A 24 47.07 27.17 -10.16
CA GLN A 24 47.70 28.47 -10.45
C GLN A 24 49.03 28.29 -11.15
N GLN A 25 49.85 27.36 -10.66
CA GLN A 25 51.10 27.03 -11.31
C GLN A 25 50.87 26.33 -12.67
N ALA A 26 49.85 25.48 -12.78
CA ALA A 26 49.48 24.83 -14.05
C ALA A 26 49.06 25.85 -15.12
N VAL A 27 48.17 26.80 -14.78
CA VAL A 27 47.74 27.89 -15.68
C VAL A 27 48.94 28.68 -16.19
N TRP A 28 49.85 29.10 -15.30
CA TRP A 28 51.04 29.86 -15.68
C TRP A 28 51.93 29.08 -16.65
N LEU A 29 52.15 27.79 -16.41
CA LEU A 29 52.97 26.94 -17.28
C LEU A 29 52.32 26.72 -18.66
N TYR A 30 51.00 26.52 -18.73
CA TYR A 30 50.31 26.36 -20.01
C TYR A 30 50.24 27.66 -20.83
N GLN A 31 50.14 28.83 -20.18
CA GLN A 31 50.26 30.12 -20.87
C GLN A 31 51.64 30.27 -21.52
N GLN A 32 52.72 29.92 -20.82
CA GLN A 32 54.08 29.94 -21.38
C GLN A 32 54.24 28.96 -22.56
N LEU A 33 53.61 27.79 -22.49
CA LEU A 33 53.60 26.81 -23.59
C LEU A 33 52.87 27.35 -24.83
N ILE A 34 51.75 28.04 -24.64
CA ILE A 34 50.99 28.66 -25.73
C ILE A 34 51.76 29.82 -26.38
N GLU A 35 52.43 30.66 -25.59
CA GLU A 35 53.30 31.72 -26.11
C GLU A 35 54.43 31.16 -26.97
N ALA A 36 54.99 30.01 -26.57
CA ALA A 36 56.08 29.35 -27.29
C ALA A 36 55.60 28.59 -28.55
N GLU A 37 54.44 27.92 -28.49
CA GLU A 37 53.90 27.06 -29.55
C GLU A 37 52.37 27.25 -29.72
N PRO A 38 51.92 28.40 -30.28
CA PRO A 38 50.49 28.73 -30.35
C PRO A 38 49.67 27.81 -31.28
N ALA A 39 50.32 26.99 -32.10
CA ALA A 39 49.67 26.02 -32.96
C ALA A 39 49.24 24.73 -32.21
N VAL A 40 49.77 24.48 -31.01
CA VAL A 40 49.51 23.24 -30.25
C VAL A 40 48.23 23.37 -29.43
N LYS A 41 47.11 22.84 -29.95
CA LYS A 41 45.78 22.94 -29.34
C LYS A 41 45.68 22.26 -27.98
N LEU A 42 46.43 21.18 -27.76
CA LEU A 42 46.48 20.47 -26.47
C LEU A 42 46.82 21.39 -25.29
N SER A 43 47.69 22.39 -25.50
CA SER A 43 48.03 23.38 -24.46
C SER A 43 46.84 24.28 -24.10
N TYR A 44 45.97 24.60 -25.08
CA TYR A 44 44.75 25.38 -24.84
C TYR A 44 43.69 24.54 -24.13
N TRP A 45 43.54 23.25 -24.45
CA TRP A 45 42.61 22.35 -23.76
C TRP A 45 42.91 22.27 -22.27
N TYR A 46 44.18 21.99 -21.92
CA TYR A 46 44.60 21.90 -20.53
C TYR A 46 44.68 23.26 -19.81
N LEU A 47 44.96 24.37 -20.51
CA LEU A 47 44.83 25.71 -19.93
C LEU A 47 43.38 26.00 -19.52
N GLY A 48 42.44 25.80 -20.44
CA GLY A 48 41.02 26.03 -20.15
C GLY A 48 40.51 25.09 -19.05
N LEU A 49 40.96 23.82 -19.03
CA LEU A 49 40.63 22.90 -17.94
C LEU A 49 41.20 23.39 -16.59
N ALA A 50 42.44 23.88 -16.54
CA ALA A 50 43.03 24.41 -15.31
C ALA A 50 42.29 25.65 -14.80
N LEU A 51 41.87 26.55 -15.71
CA LEU A 51 41.03 27.72 -15.38
C LEU A 51 39.65 27.29 -14.87
N LEU A 52 39.04 26.29 -15.51
CA LEU A 52 37.77 25.72 -15.06
C LEU A 52 37.87 25.18 -13.63
N LEU A 53 38.93 24.41 -13.35
CA LEU A 53 39.19 23.85 -12.01
C LEU A 53 39.50 24.92 -10.94
N GLN A 54 39.87 26.15 -11.34
CA GLN A 54 39.99 27.32 -10.45
C GLN A 54 38.67 28.05 -10.20
N GLY A 55 37.61 27.71 -10.93
CA GLY A 55 36.34 28.45 -10.91
C GLY A 55 36.28 29.64 -11.87
N GLU A 56 37.26 29.79 -12.76
CA GLU A 56 37.31 30.84 -13.79
C GLU A 56 36.65 30.32 -15.09
N GLU A 57 35.34 30.08 -15.01
CA GLU A 57 34.55 29.41 -16.06
C GLU A 57 34.50 30.18 -17.39
N ALA A 58 34.34 31.50 -17.33
CA ALA A 58 34.25 32.35 -18.52
C ALA A 58 35.59 32.38 -19.28
N GLU A 59 36.69 32.42 -18.55
CA GLU A 59 38.06 32.38 -19.07
C GLU A 59 38.38 31.01 -19.69
N ALA A 60 37.89 29.92 -19.08
CA ALA A 60 38.01 28.57 -19.64
C ALA A 60 37.32 28.46 -21.00
N GLN A 61 36.05 28.85 -21.10
CA GLN A 61 35.31 28.86 -22.37
C GLN A 61 35.98 29.75 -23.42
N ALA A 62 36.38 30.96 -23.03
CA ALA A 62 37.07 31.88 -23.93
C ALA A 62 38.37 31.29 -24.47
N THR A 63 39.13 30.57 -23.63
CA THR A 63 40.38 29.90 -24.01
C THR A 63 40.14 28.82 -25.07
N TRP A 64 39.11 27.99 -24.89
CA TRP A 64 38.77 26.94 -25.86
C TRP A 64 38.24 27.52 -27.17
N MET A 65 37.35 28.52 -27.11
CA MET A 65 36.83 29.18 -28.32
C MET A 65 37.94 29.88 -29.10
N LEU A 66 38.87 30.55 -28.42
CA LEU A 66 40.04 31.19 -29.06
C LEU A 66 40.88 30.16 -29.82
N ALA A 67 41.05 28.96 -29.26
CA ALA A 67 41.81 27.90 -29.90
C ALA A 67 41.14 27.39 -31.20
N MET A 68 39.81 27.51 -31.32
CA MET A 68 39.02 27.02 -32.46
C MET A 68 38.66 28.10 -33.49
N VAL A 69 38.82 29.40 -33.17
CA VAL A 69 38.21 30.51 -33.93
C VAL A 69 38.66 30.63 -35.39
N GLU A 70 39.85 30.11 -35.72
CA GLU A 70 40.44 30.16 -37.07
C GLU A 70 40.40 28.79 -37.80
N GLY A 71 39.71 27.79 -37.25
CA GLY A 71 39.62 26.45 -37.84
C GLY A 71 38.61 26.36 -38.97
N GLU A 72 38.91 25.53 -39.98
CA GLU A 72 37.90 25.05 -40.93
C GLU A 72 36.97 24.03 -40.24
N ALA A 73 35.77 23.80 -40.80
CA ALA A 73 34.75 22.96 -40.18
C ALA A 73 35.25 21.58 -39.71
N ASP A 74 35.97 20.85 -40.58
CA ASP A 74 36.53 19.52 -40.27
C ASP A 74 37.59 19.59 -39.15
N GLN A 75 38.34 20.69 -39.05
CA GLN A 75 39.35 20.88 -38.01
C GLN A 75 38.70 21.20 -36.66
N ILE A 76 37.64 22.02 -36.67
CA ILE A 76 36.86 22.32 -35.46
C ILE A 76 36.23 21.03 -34.91
N GLU A 77 35.69 20.17 -35.77
CA GLU A 77 35.14 18.87 -35.36
C GLU A 77 36.21 18.01 -34.69
N GLN A 78 37.37 17.84 -35.32
CA GLN A 78 38.49 17.08 -34.74
C GLN A 78 38.96 17.68 -33.40
N TRP A 79 39.11 19.00 -33.31
CA TRP A 79 39.52 19.69 -32.09
C TRP A 79 38.49 19.59 -30.98
N THR A 80 37.20 19.57 -31.32
CA THR A 80 36.12 19.32 -30.36
C THR A 80 36.24 17.93 -29.76
N ILE A 81 36.54 16.91 -30.58
CA ILE A 81 36.79 15.54 -30.11
C ILE A 81 38.00 15.51 -29.16
N GLU A 82 39.11 16.18 -29.51
CA GLU A 82 40.31 16.25 -28.66
C GLU A 82 40.03 16.94 -27.31
N LEU A 83 39.27 18.04 -27.31
CA LEU A 83 38.88 18.73 -26.09
C LEU A 83 37.99 17.83 -25.22
N VAL A 84 36.98 17.18 -25.83
CA VAL A 84 36.08 16.26 -25.11
C VAL A 84 36.86 15.12 -24.46
N ASP A 85 37.85 14.52 -25.13
CA ASP A 85 38.71 13.46 -24.55
C ASP A 85 39.50 13.94 -23.31
N VAL A 86 40.04 15.16 -23.36
CA VAL A 86 40.71 15.80 -22.21
C VAL A 86 39.74 16.02 -21.06
N LEU A 87 38.55 16.54 -21.34
CA LEU A 87 37.53 16.79 -20.32
C LEU A 87 36.98 15.48 -19.74
N GLN A 88 36.76 14.46 -20.56
CA GLN A 88 36.29 13.13 -20.11
C GLN A 88 37.31 12.49 -19.16
N THR A 89 38.59 12.49 -19.53
CA THR A 89 39.67 11.94 -18.70
C THR A 89 39.73 12.61 -17.33
N GLU A 90 39.58 13.93 -17.28
CA GLU A 90 39.58 14.64 -16.01
C GLU A 90 38.29 14.44 -15.22
N ALA A 91 37.12 14.41 -15.88
CA ALA A 91 35.86 14.10 -15.22
C ALA A 91 35.91 12.72 -14.53
N ASP A 92 36.41 11.68 -15.22
CA ASP A 92 36.61 10.34 -14.66
C ASP A 92 37.55 10.35 -13.44
N ARG A 93 38.63 11.14 -13.51
CA ARG A 93 39.56 11.32 -12.38
C ARG A 93 38.85 11.96 -11.18
N GLN A 94 38.06 13.00 -11.41
CA GLN A 94 37.31 13.69 -10.35
C GLN A 94 36.23 12.80 -9.73
N GLU A 95 35.55 11.97 -10.54
CA GLU A 95 34.63 10.93 -10.05
C GLU A 95 35.36 9.89 -9.17
N THR A 96 36.55 9.45 -9.59
CA THR A 96 37.40 8.54 -8.80
C THR A 96 37.82 9.16 -7.46
N LEU A 97 38.06 10.47 -7.45
CA LEU A 97 38.39 11.25 -6.24
C LEU A 97 37.16 11.63 -5.40
N GLN A 98 35.94 11.26 -5.83
CA GLN A 98 34.68 11.63 -5.20
C GLN A 98 34.44 13.15 -5.16
N ALA A 99 35.06 13.90 -6.07
CA ALA A 99 34.86 15.33 -6.24
C ALA A 99 33.65 15.60 -7.17
N TRP A 100 32.48 15.14 -6.76
CA TRP A 100 31.25 15.07 -7.58
C TRP A 100 30.85 16.40 -8.21
N ALA A 101 30.94 17.50 -7.44
CA ALA A 101 30.57 18.82 -7.94
C ALA A 101 31.49 19.30 -9.09
N ILE A 102 32.80 19.00 -8.99
CA ILE A 102 33.76 19.35 -10.03
C ILE A 102 33.53 18.47 -11.27
N ALA A 103 33.35 17.16 -11.08
CA ALA A 103 33.02 16.25 -12.18
C ALA A 103 31.73 16.68 -12.90
N TRP A 104 30.70 17.07 -12.16
CA TRP A 104 29.44 17.56 -12.73
C TRP A 104 29.65 18.79 -13.62
N VAL A 105 30.42 19.78 -13.17
CA VAL A 105 30.72 20.98 -13.97
C VAL A 105 31.40 20.59 -15.27
N ILE A 106 32.47 19.77 -15.21
CA ILE A 106 33.19 19.31 -16.41
C ILE A 106 32.24 18.60 -17.39
N ARG A 107 31.38 17.71 -16.89
CA ARG A 107 30.40 16.96 -17.68
C ARG A 107 29.33 17.86 -18.33
N GLN A 108 28.95 18.97 -17.71
CA GLN A 108 28.06 19.97 -18.34
C GLN A 108 28.74 20.65 -19.53
N TYR A 109 30.02 20.99 -19.43
CA TYR A 109 30.78 21.51 -20.57
C TYR A 109 30.91 20.50 -21.71
N ILE A 110 31.11 19.21 -21.38
CA ILE A 110 31.07 18.14 -22.40
C ILE A 110 29.70 18.11 -23.09
N ARG A 111 28.60 18.28 -22.34
CA ARG A 111 27.25 18.35 -22.92
C ARG A 111 27.05 19.58 -23.81
N GLU A 112 27.60 20.75 -23.48
CA GLU A 112 27.53 21.92 -24.36
C GLU A 112 28.23 21.66 -25.70
N LEU A 113 29.37 20.97 -25.68
CA LEU A 113 30.16 20.63 -26.86
C LEU A 113 29.54 19.49 -27.67
N TYR A 114 29.00 18.47 -27.00
CA TYR A 114 28.39 17.31 -27.62
C TYR A 114 27.11 16.86 -26.87
N PRO A 115 25.94 17.50 -27.17
CA PRO A 115 24.73 17.36 -26.37
C PRO A 115 24.11 15.97 -26.29
N SER A 116 24.32 15.15 -27.32
CA SER A 116 23.68 13.83 -27.47
C SER A 116 24.60 12.66 -27.10
N GLU A 117 25.79 12.90 -26.54
CA GLU A 117 26.72 11.84 -26.17
C GLU A 117 26.19 11.02 -24.99
N LEU A 118 25.83 9.76 -25.27
CA LEU A 118 25.09 8.94 -24.32
C LEU A 118 25.88 8.69 -23.03
N THR A 119 27.19 8.43 -23.10
CA THR A 119 28.01 8.11 -21.92
C THR A 119 28.03 9.29 -20.95
N ASN A 120 28.27 10.49 -21.45
CA ASN A 120 28.30 11.72 -20.68
C ASN A 120 26.94 12.04 -20.08
N LEU A 121 25.84 11.84 -20.82
CA LEU A 121 24.49 12.01 -20.28
C LEU A 121 24.21 11.04 -19.12
N LEU A 122 24.66 9.78 -19.23
CA LEU A 122 24.55 8.81 -18.13
C LEU A 122 25.36 9.24 -16.90
N HIS A 123 26.59 9.74 -17.08
CA HIS A 123 27.38 10.31 -15.98
C HIS A 123 26.71 11.53 -15.35
N LEU A 124 26.11 12.42 -16.15
CA LEU A 124 25.34 13.55 -15.63
C LEU A 124 24.19 13.05 -14.76
N VAL A 125 23.34 12.13 -15.23
CA VAL A 125 22.27 11.58 -14.38
C VAL A 125 22.83 10.96 -13.09
N ASN A 126 23.93 10.19 -13.19
CA ASN A 126 24.57 9.56 -12.05
C ASN A 126 25.03 10.58 -11.00
N LEU A 127 25.72 11.63 -11.44
CA LEU A 127 26.23 12.70 -10.59
C LEU A 127 25.11 13.55 -10.00
N GLY A 128 24.06 13.84 -10.78
CA GLY A 128 22.88 14.56 -10.30
C GLY A 128 22.15 13.80 -9.19
N CYS A 129 22.12 12.46 -9.28
CA CYS A 129 21.61 11.60 -8.20
C CYS A 129 22.48 11.70 -6.94
N GLU A 130 23.81 11.60 -7.06
CA GLU A 130 24.76 11.71 -5.93
C GLU A 130 24.73 13.08 -5.25
N LEU A 131 24.58 14.14 -6.03
CA LEU A 131 24.51 15.51 -5.53
C LEU A 131 23.13 15.87 -4.97
N HIS A 132 22.12 15.00 -5.14
CA HIS A 132 20.72 15.26 -4.81
C HIS A 132 20.16 16.54 -5.47
N THR A 133 20.63 16.86 -6.68
CA THR A 133 20.23 18.05 -7.45
C THR A 133 19.29 17.71 -8.61
N LEU A 134 19.12 16.44 -8.93
CA LEU A 134 18.34 16.01 -10.10
C LEU A 134 16.83 16.18 -9.87
N THR A 135 16.17 16.92 -10.78
CA THR A 135 14.71 17.05 -10.84
C THR A 135 14.13 16.36 -12.08
N PRO A 136 12.82 16.06 -12.14
CA PRO A 136 12.20 15.47 -13.33
C PRO A 136 12.39 16.33 -14.59
N GLU A 137 12.35 17.65 -14.45
CA GLU A 137 12.59 18.60 -15.54
C GLU A 137 14.03 18.54 -16.03
N ALA A 138 15.00 18.47 -15.11
CA ALA A 138 16.41 18.31 -15.47
C ALA A 138 16.67 17.00 -16.25
N VAL A 139 16.00 15.90 -15.87
CA VAL A 139 16.09 14.64 -16.63
C VAL A 139 15.50 14.78 -18.03
N ALA A 140 14.37 15.48 -18.17
CA ALA A 140 13.75 15.73 -19.47
C ALA A 140 14.64 16.60 -20.38
N GLU A 141 15.29 17.63 -19.82
CA GLU A 141 16.22 18.51 -20.55
C GLU A 141 17.47 17.79 -21.05
N LEU A 142 17.88 16.69 -20.42
CA LEU A 142 19.03 15.89 -20.87
C LEU A 142 18.74 15.12 -22.17
N GLU A 143 17.48 15.02 -22.60
CA GLU A 143 17.06 14.25 -23.80
C GLU A 143 17.58 12.79 -23.78
N LEU A 144 17.78 12.23 -22.59
CA LEU A 144 18.43 10.92 -22.39
C LEU A 144 17.71 9.79 -23.14
N VAL A 145 16.38 9.83 -23.24
CA VAL A 145 15.59 8.83 -23.96
C VAL A 145 15.99 8.79 -25.44
N ALA A 146 16.11 9.95 -26.09
CA ALA A 146 16.53 10.02 -27.49
C ALA A 146 17.98 9.53 -27.68
N ALA A 147 18.87 9.84 -26.73
CA ALA A 147 20.24 9.34 -26.75
C ALA A 147 20.29 7.80 -26.58
N LEU A 148 19.48 7.23 -25.69
CA LEU A 148 19.35 5.78 -25.48
C LEU A 148 18.78 5.06 -26.71
N GLU A 149 17.88 5.68 -27.46
CA GLU A 149 17.31 5.11 -28.68
C GLU A 149 18.27 5.16 -29.89
N SER A 150 19.36 5.92 -29.80
CA SER A 150 20.40 5.99 -30.85
C SER A 150 21.23 4.70 -30.93
N GLU A 151 22.13 4.59 -31.92
CA GLU A 151 23.05 3.44 -32.08
C GLU A 151 24.37 3.58 -31.29
N GLN A 152 24.52 4.61 -30.43
CA GLN A 152 25.74 4.84 -29.66
C GLN A 152 26.03 3.68 -28.70
N PRO A 153 27.29 3.27 -28.46
CA PRO A 153 27.61 2.24 -27.47
C PRO A 153 27.28 2.72 -26.05
N ALA A 154 26.89 1.80 -25.17
CA ALA A 154 26.74 2.06 -23.73
C ALA A 154 27.17 0.83 -22.96
N ASP A 155 27.82 1.01 -21.81
CA ASP A 155 28.11 -0.08 -20.89
C ASP A 155 26.80 -0.50 -20.17
N PRO A 156 26.30 -1.75 -20.37
CA PRO A 156 25.08 -2.20 -19.73
C PRO A 156 25.14 -2.19 -18.20
N ALA A 157 26.31 -2.42 -17.60
CA ALA A 157 26.46 -2.43 -16.14
C ALA A 157 26.32 -1.02 -15.56
N PHE A 158 26.98 -0.03 -16.17
CA PHE A 158 26.83 1.37 -15.78
C PHE A 158 25.41 1.88 -16.03
N LEU A 159 24.79 1.52 -17.16
CA LEU A 159 23.41 1.88 -17.46
C LEU A 159 22.42 1.35 -16.39
N LEU A 160 22.58 0.10 -15.96
CA LEU A 160 21.77 -0.47 -14.89
C LEU A 160 21.98 0.26 -13.55
N GLN A 161 23.23 0.64 -13.23
CA GLN A 161 23.54 1.42 -12.02
C GLN A 161 22.87 2.80 -12.05
N VAL A 162 22.93 3.50 -13.18
CA VAL A 162 22.28 4.81 -13.37
C VAL A 162 20.78 4.69 -13.21
N LEU A 163 20.16 3.68 -13.84
CA LEU A 163 18.74 3.44 -13.71
C LEU A 163 18.34 3.12 -12.26
N GLN A 164 19.13 2.28 -11.56
CA GLN A 164 18.88 1.97 -10.15
C GLN A 164 18.88 3.21 -9.26
N ARG A 165 19.81 4.14 -9.48
CA ARG A 165 19.89 5.41 -8.73
C ARG A 165 18.73 6.34 -9.07
N LEU A 166 18.42 6.49 -10.35
CA LEU A 166 17.32 7.31 -10.83
C LEU A 166 15.97 6.83 -10.28
N MET A 167 15.73 5.52 -10.35
CA MET A 167 14.54 4.90 -9.75
C MET A 167 14.55 5.00 -8.23
N GLY A 168 15.70 4.91 -7.55
CA GLY A 168 15.78 5.12 -6.11
C GLY A 168 15.40 6.54 -5.68
N LEU A 169 15.69 7.55 -6.52
CA LEU A 169 15.43 8.95 -6.23
C LEU A 169 13.99 9.39 -6.56
N MET A 170 13.48 8.99 -7.73
CA MET A 170 12.19 9.47 -8.25
C MET A 170 11.38 8.37 -8.97
N PRO A 171 11.05 7.27 -8.28
CA PRO A 171 10.44 6.08 -8.90
C PRO A 171 9.01 6.28 -9.39
N VAL A 172 8.36 7.37 -9.01
CA VAL A 172 6.96 7.66 -9.38
C VAL A 172 6.84 8.51 -10.65
N GLU A 173 7.95 9.05 -11.13
CA GLU A 173 7.95 10.04 -12.20
C GLU A 173 7.81 9.37 -13.58
N PRO A 174 6.90 9.86 -14.45
CA PRO A 174 6.65 9.23 -15.75
C PRO A 174 7.90 9.10 -16.62
N ILE A 175 8.78 10.11 -16.62
CA ILE A 175 10.01 10.13 -17.41
C ILE A 175 10.97 8.99 -17.05
N VAL A 176 10.98 8.53 -15.79
CA VAL A 176 11.84 7.42 -15.36
C VAL A 176 11.40 6.11 -15.98
N ALA A 177 10.09 5.90 -16.17
CA ALA A 177 9.60 4.73 -16.91
C ALA A 177 9.92 4.82 -18.41
N ASP A 178 9.97 6.02 -18.98
CA ASP A 178 10.40 6.21 -20.38
C ASP A 178 11.90 5.90 -20.55
N VAL A 179 12.73 6.38 -19.62
CA VAL A 179 14.17 6.05 -19.57
C VAL A 179 14.36 4.54 -19.40
N ALA A 180 13.64 3.89 -18.49
CA ALA A 180 13.67 2.44 -18.34
C ALA A 180 13.31 1.75 -19.66
N ALA A 181 12.19 2.13 -20.30
CA ALA A 181 11.78 1.56 -21.58
C ALA A 181 12.89 1.68 -22.65
N ALA A 182 13.55 2.84 -22.75
CA ALA A 182 14.64 3.07 -23.69
C ALA A 182 15.92 2.29 -23.36
N CYS A 183 16.13 1.89 -22.10
CA CYS A 183 17.24 1.02 -21.70
C CYS A 183 17.06 -0.42 -22.19
N LEU A 184 15.82 -0.87 -22.38
CA LEU A 184 15.48 -2.27 -22.63
C LEU A 184 16.28 -2.94 -23.76
N PRO A 185 16.45 -2.34 -24.96
CA PRO A 185 17.19 -2.98 -26.06
C PRO A 185 18.69 -3.15 -25.78
N ARG A 186 19.22 -2.47 -24.76
CA ARG A 186 20.66 -2.40 -24.43
C ARG A 186 21.05 -3.28 -23.24
N MET A 187 20.11 -3.97 -22.63
CA MET A 187 20.37 -4.81 -21.47
C MET A 187 20.98 -6.15 -21.89
N SER A 188 22.18 -6.44 -21.39
CA SER A 188 22.84 -7.74 -21.58
C SER A 188 22.30 -8.82 -20.63
N GLU A 189 21.92 -8.44 -19.41
CA GLU A 189 21.42 -9.32 -18.34
C GLU A 189 19.96 -8.96 -17.99
N PRO A 190 18.97 -9.48 -18.74
CA PRO A 190 17.56 -9.10 -18.57
C PRO A 190 16.98 -9.46 -17.19
N PHE A 191 17.58 -10.42 -16.47
CA PHE A 191 17.10 -10.83 -15.14
C PHE A 191 17.29 -9.72 -14.09
N GLU A 192 18.49 -9.15 -13.97
CA GLU A 192 18.75 -8.08 -12.98
C GLU A 192 17.95 -6.82 -13.29
N TYR A 193 17.75 -6.54 -14.58
CA TYR A 193 16.89 -5.45 -15.03
C TYR A 193 15.43 -5.67 -14.63
N VAL A 194 14.86 -6.85 -14.87
CA VAL A 194 13.50 -7.20 -14.42
C VAL A 194 13.37 -7.17 -12.91
N ARG A 195 14.38 -7.67 -12.19
CA ARG A 195 14.40 -7.63 -10.72
C ARG A 195 14.34 -6.19 -10.21
N LEU A 196 15.18 -5.29 -10.73
CA LEU A 196 15.17 -3.87 -10.37
C LEU A 196 13.81 -3.22 -10.64
N LEU A 197 13.23 -3.45 -11.82
CA LEU A 197 11.93 -2.91 -12.18
C LEU A 197 10.82 -3.42 -11.28
N MET A 198 10.80 -4.72 -10.96
CA MET A 198 9.76 -5.32 -10.13
C MET A 198 9.89 -4.93 -8.66
N ASP A 199 11.10 -4.90 -8.10
CA ASP A 199 11.36 -4.42 -6.75
C ASP A 199 10.84 -2.97 -6.61
N THR A 200 11.13 -2.13 -7.60
CA THR A 200 10.62 -0.75 -7.65
C THR A 200 9.11 -0.70 -7.84
N ALA A 201 8.54 -1.51 -8.74
CA ALA A 201 7.11 -1.53 -9.00
C ALA A 201 6.30 -1.91 -7.75
N ILE A 202 6.78 -2.90 -6.99
CA ILE A 202 6.17 -3.35 -5.74
C ILE A 202 6.25 -2.22 -4.70
N ASP A 203 7.42 -1.59 -4.53
CA ASP A 203 7.58 -0.48 -3.57
C ASP A 203 6.70 0.72 -3.95
N VAL A 204 6.64 1.09 -5.24
CA VAL A 204 5.78 2.17 -5.73
C VAL A 204 4.29 1.87 -5.51
N ALA A 205 3.86 0.63 -5.73
CA ALA A 205 2.47 0.23 -5.59
C ALA A 205 2.03 0.22 -4.12
N HIS A 206 2.83 -0.42 -3.27
CA HIS A 206 2.47 -0.67 -1.88
C HIS A 206 2.88 0.47 -0.97
N THR A 207 4.08 1.02 -1.15
CA THR A 207 4.69 2.04 -0.30
C THR A 207 4.46 3.46 -0.75
N MET A 208 4.17 3.73 -2.02
CA MET A 208 3.94 5.11 -2.47
C MET A 208 2.50 5.37 -2.91
N GLY A 209 1.69 4.31 -3.05
CA GLY A 209 0.30 4.42 -3.49
C GLY A 209 0.16 4.96 -4.91
N LYS A 210 1.13 4.68 -5.80
CA LYS A 210 1.13 5.10 -7.22
C LYS A 210 1.05 3.90 -8.18
N PRO A 211 -0.02 3.08 -8.11
CA PRO A 211 -0.09 1.81 -8.82
C PRO A 211 -0.05 1.93 -10.35
N LEU A 212 -0.43 3.09 -10.93
CA LEU A 212 -0.33 3.30 -12.37
C LEU A 212 1.12 3.27 -12.87
N GLN A 213 2.06 3.78 -12.08
CA GLN A 213 3.48 3.73 -12.43
C GLN A 213 4.01 2.29 -12.30
N SER A 214 3.58 1.54 -11.29
CA SER A 214 3.90 0.12 -11.15
C SER A 214 3.40 -0.72 -12.34
N VAL A 215 2.23 -0.39 -12.90
CA VAL A 215 1.75 -1.01 -14.15
C VAL A 215 2.75 -0.83 -15.28
N ARG A 216 3.32 0.36 -15.46
CA ARG A 216 4.30 0.64 -16.54
C ARG A 216 5.55 -0.22 -16.38
N TYR A 217 6.10 -0.30 -15.17
CA TYR A 217 7.28 -1.14 -14.89
C TYR A 217 6.99 -2.63 -15.10
N ALA A 218 5.84 -3.13 -14.64
CA ALA A 218 5.47 -4.53 -14.84
C ALA A 218 5.23 -4.87 -16.32
N GLN A 219 4.65 -3.94 -17.10
CA GLN A 219 4.49 -4.10 -18.55
C GLN A 219 5.84 -4.22 -19.26
N LEU A 220 6.84 -3.42 -18.88
CA LEU A 220 8.20 -3.55 -19.42
C LEU A 220 8.80 -4.93 -19.12
N CYS A 221 8.60 -5.45 -17.90
CA CYS A 221 9.07 -6.78 -17.54
C CYS A 221 8.41 -7.88 -18.39
N LEU A 222 7.12 -7.74 -18.71
CA LEU A 222 6.40 -8.67 -19.58
C LEU A 222 6.79 -8.57 -21.05
N GLN A 223 7.40 -7.46 -21.51
CA GLN A 223 7.98 -7.44 -22.86
C GLN A 223 9.17 -8.40 -22.98
N ILE A 224 9.92 -8.58 -21.89
CA ILE A 224 11.05 -9.53 -21.79
C ILE A 224 10.54 -10.96 -21.58
N TYR A 225 9.60 -11.14 -20.64
CA TYR A 225 9.06 -12.45 -20.28
C TYR A 225 7.53 -12.50 -20.44
N PRO A 226 6.99 -12.55 -21.68
CA PRO A 226 5.54 -12.39 -21.95
C PRO A 226 4.60 -13.39 -21.28
N ASN A 227 5.12 -14.58 -20.93
CA ASN A 227 4.33 -15.66 -20.36
C ASN A 227 4.69 -15.94 -18.88
N ASN A 228 5.41 -15.04 -18.22
CA ASN A 228 5.77 -15.22 -16.81
C ASN A 228 4.53 -14.99 -15.93
N LEU A 229 4.09 -16.05 -15.24
CA LEU A 229 2.87 -16.05 -14.44
C LEU A 229 2.95 -15.09 -13.25
N ASP A 230 4.10 -15.00 -12.58
CA ASP A 230 4.27 -14.12 -11.41
C ASP A 230 4.21 -12.64 -11.82
N LEU A 231 4.84 -12.27 -12.94
CA LEU A 231 4.76 -10.91 -13.50
C LEU A 231 3.32 -10.56 -13.89
N MET A 232 2.59 -11.48 -14.52
CA MET A 232 1.19 -11.28 -14.89
C MET A 232 0.29 -11.12 -13.66
N GLN A 233 0.54 -11.88 -12.58
CA GLN A 233 -0.20 -11.74 -11.32
C GLN A 233 0.04 -10.38 -10.67
N HIS A 234 1.29 -9.91 -10.61
CA HIS A 234 1.61 -8.57 -10.11
C HIS A 234 0.96 -7.49 -10.96
N LEU A 235 1.05 -7.60 -12.30
CA LEU A 235 0.40 -6.66 -13.21
C LEU A 235 -1.11 -6.61 -13.00
N CYS A 236 -1.77 -7.77 -12.86
CA CYS A 236 -3.20 -7.84 -12.56
C CYS A 236 -3.52 -7.10 -11.25
N TYR A 237 -2.73 -7.34 -10.20
CA TYR A 237 -2.89 -6.66 -8.91
C TYR A 237 -2.69 -5.14 -9.01
N PHE A 238 -1.71 -4.68 -9.80
CA PHE A 238 -1.46 -3.26 -10.06
C PHE A 238 -2.59 -2.61 -10.85
N TYR A 239 -3.12 -3.25 -11.89
CA TYR A 239 -4.30 -2.77 -12.60
C TYR A 239 -5.50 -2.65 -11.67
N GLN A 240 -5.73 -3.65 -10.82
CA GLN A 240 -6.83 -3.63 -9.84
C GLN A 240 -6.70 -2.44 -8.89
N ASN A 241 -5.48 -2.12 -8.42
CA ASN A 241 -5.25 -0.99 -7.51
C ASN A 241 -5.22 0.38 -8.20
N ALA A 242 -4.89 0.43 -9.49
CA ALA A 242 -4.97 1.62 -10.33
C ALA A 242 -6.37 1.87 -10.91
N ASP A 243 -7.37 1.09 -10.48
CA ASP A 243 -8.75 1.10 -10.98
C ASP A 243 -8.87 0.95 -12.52
N GLN A 244 -7.88 0.26 -13.11
CA GLN A 244 -7.85 -0.17 -14.51
C GLN A 244 -8.64 -1.48 -14.68
N HIS A 245 -9.97 -1.40 -14.58
CA HIS A 245 -10.83 -2.59 -14.45
C HIS A 245 -10.79 -3.55 -15.65
N GLN A 246 -10.87 -3.06 -16.89
CA GLN A 246 -10.87 -3.96 -18.06
C GLN A 246 -9.53 -4.69 -18.24
N PRO A 247 -8.36 -4.01 -18.23
CA PRO A 247 -7.07 -4.69 -18.26
C PRO A 247 -6.88 -5.70 -17.12
N ALA A 248 -7.38 -5.38 -15.91
CA ALA A 248 -7.35 -6.30 -14.77
C ALA A 248 -8.17 -7.58 -15.02
N ILE A 249 -9.38 -7.47 -15.59
CA ILE A 249 -10.25 -8.61 -15.91
C ILE A 249 -9.61 -9.47 -17.00
N GLU A 250 -9.10 -8.86 -18.07
CA GLU A 250 -8.46 -9.56 -19.19
C GLU A 250 -7.22 -10.34 -18.73
N THR A 251 -6.34 -9.68 -17.97
CA THR A 251 -5.13 -10.31 -17.41
C THR A 251 -5.49 -11.47 -16.50
N ALA A 252 -6.50 -11.32 -15.64
CA ALA A 252 -6.95 -12.39 -14.75
C ALA A 252 -7.56 -13.58 -15.52
N ARG A 253 -8.34 -13.34 -16.58
CA ARG A 253 -8.88 -14.41 -17.44
C ARG A 253 -7.75 -15.18 -18.12
N GLN A 254 -6.74 -14.47 -18.64
CA GLN A 254 -5.57 -15.10 -19.24
C GLN A 254 -4.81 -15.96 -18.22
N LEU A 255 -4.60 -15.46 -17.00
CA LEU A 255 -4.00 -16.24 -15.91
C LEU A 255 -4.77 -17.53 -15.64
N CYS A 256 -6.09 -17.47 -15.50
CA CYS A 256 -6.93 -18.67 -15.30
C CYS A 256 -6.75 -19.73 -16.41
N MET A 257 -6.45 -19.31 -17.64
CA MET A 257 -6.20 -20.25 -18.76
C MET A 257 -4.78 -20.84 -18.75
N MET A 258 -3.81 -20.18 -18.10
CA MET A 258 -2.39 -20.56 -18.14
C MET A 258 -1.93 -21.35 -16.91
N VAL A 259 -2.47 -21.05 -15.71
CA VAL A 259 -2.05 -21.73 -14.47
C VAL A 259 -2.45 -23.21 -14.47
N ARG A 260 -1.61 -24.05 -13.84
CA ARG A 260 -1.80 -25.52 -13.80
C ARG A 260 -1.72 -26.08 -12.39
N ALA A 261 -0.85 -25.55 -11.54
CA ALA A 261 -0.77 -25.96 -10.15
C ALA A 261 -2.03 -25.53 -9.39
N LEU A 262 -2.50 -26.38 -8.49
CA LEU A 262 -3.75 -26.18 -7.76
C LEU A 262 -3.75 -24.88 -6.90
N PRO A 263 -2.69 -24.54 -6.14
CA PRO A 263 -2.61 -23.25 -5.45
C PRO A 263 -2.74 -22.04 -6.38
N ASP A 264 -2.09 -22.09 -7.56
CA ASP A 264 -2.14 -21.00 -8.53
C ASP A 264 -3.53 -20.88 -9.19
N GLN A 265 -4.25 -22.00 -9.35
CA GLN A 265 -5.65 -21.98 -9.82
C GLN A 265 -6.57 -21.31 -8.80
N VAL A 266 -6.42 -21.63 -7.50
CA VAL A 266 -7.17 -20.97 -6.42
C VAL A 266 -6.93 -19.45 -6.44
N PHE A 267 -5.67 -19.03 -6.61
CA PHE A 267 -5.30 -17.63 -6.63
C PHE A 267 -5.71 -16.91 -7.92
N ALA A 268 -5.61 -17.55 -9.09
CA ALA A 268 -6.07 -16.96 -10.35
C ALA A 268 -7.60 -16.74 -10.33
N ALA A 269 -8.36 -17.70 -9.81
CA ALA A 269 -9.80 -17.54 -9.59
C ALA A 269 -10.10 -16.39 -8.60
N PHE A 270 -9.31 -16.26 -7.53
CA PHE A 270 -9.39 -15.12 -6.61
C PHE A 270 -9.13 -13.79 -7.32
N LEU A 271 -8.07 -13.68 -8.14
CA LEU A 271 -7.75 -12.45 -8.87
C LEU A 271 -8.85 -12.09 -9.86
N LEU A 272 -9.41 -13.06 -10.59
CA LEU A 272 -10.52 -12.80 -11.49
C LEU A 272 -11.76 -12.31 -10.72
N MET A 273 -12.09 -12.98 -9.62
CA MET A 273 -13.17 -12.56 -8.74
C MET A 273 -12.92 -11.15 -8.18
N ARG A 274 -11.70 -10.84 -7.72
CA ARG A 274 -11.30 -9.50 -7.25
C ARG A 274 -11.49 -8.44 -8.33
N SER A 275 -11.07 -8.71 -9.56
CA SER A 275 -11.25 -7.80 -10.71
C SER A 275 -12.73 -7.49 -10.95
N LEU A 276 -13.57 -8.52 -11.02
CA LEU A 276 -15.01 -8.39 -11.27
C LEU A 276 -15.74 -7.70 -10.11
N MET A 277 -15.41 -8.07 -8.87
CA MET A 277 -15.96 -7.49 -7.65
C MET A 277 -15.63 -5.99 -7.55
N ARG A 278 -14.38 -5.59 -7.84
CA ARG A 278 -13.99 -4.17 -7.85
C ARG A 278 -14.63 -3.40 -9.00
N ALA A 279 -14.70 -3.97 -10.21
CA ALA A 279 -15.35 -3.34 -11.35
C ALA A 279 -16.86 -3.12 -11.11
N GLY A 280 -17.51 -4.00 -10.33
CA GLY A 280 -18.90 -3.89 -9.95
C GLY A 280 -19.89 -4.29 -11.05
N GLY A 281 -21.02 -4.88 -10.67
CA GLY A 281 -22.11 -5.25 -11.60
C GLY A 281 -21.96 -6.60 -12.30
N TYR A 282 -20.85 -7.32 -12.12
CA TYR A 282 -20.56 -8.60 -12.79
C TYR A 282 -21.03 -9.85 -12.03
N TRP A 283 -22.09 -9.75 -11.23
CA TRP A 283 -22.48 -10.80 -10.29
C TRP A 283 -22.81 -12.15 -10.94
N GLN A 284 -23.36 -12.13 -12.16
CA GLN A 284 -23.63 -13.36 -12.92
C GLN A 284 -22.35 -14.16 -13.27
N GLU A 285 -21.22 -13.47 -13.47
CA GLU A 285 -19.92 -14.12 -13.67
C GLU A 285 -19.28 -14.52 -12.33
N ILE A 286 -19.45 -13.71 -11.28
CA ILE A 286 -18.83 -13.93 -9.97
C ILE A 286 -19.30 -15.24 -9.33
N PHE A 287 -20.60 -15.54 -9.33
CA PHE A 287 -21.13 -16.74 -8.66
C PHE A 287 -20.50 -18.07 -9.14
N PRO A 288 -20.46 -18.39 -10.46
CA PRO A 288 -19.83 -19.63 -10.91
C PRO A 288 -18.30 -19.66 -10.67
N ILE A 289 -17.62 -18.51 -10.73
CA ILE A 289 -16.18 -18.42 -10.42
C ILE A 289 -15.94 -18.72 -8.93
N PHE A 290 -16.78 -18.18 -8.06
CA PHE A 290 -16.76 -18.44 -6.63
C PHE A 290 -16.97 -19.92 -6.33
N ASP A 291 -17.99 -20.55 -6.90
CA ASP A 291 -18.27 -21.98 -6.71
C ASP A 291 -17.10 -22.86 -7.20
N HIS A 292 -16.49 -22.50 -8.34
CA HIS A 292 -15.30 -23.16 -8.83
C HIS A 292 -14.12 -23.01 -7.86
N GLN A 293 -13.86 -21.79 -7.37
CA GLN A 293 -12.80 -21.56 -6.38
C GLN A 293 -13.03 -22.34 -5.09
N GLN A 294 -14.27 -22.44 -4.59
CA GLN A 294 -14.59 -23.24 -3.41
C GLN A 294 -14.28 -24.73 -3.63
N THR A 295 -14.53 -25.23 -4.84
CA THR A 295 -14.18 -26.61 -5.23
C THR A 295 -12.66 -26.80 -5.20
N LEU A 296 -11.90 -25.88 -5.81
CA LEU A 296 -10.43 -25.92 -5.80
C LEU A 296 -9.85 -25.84 -4.38
N ILE A 297 -10.40 -25.00 -3.51
CA ILE A 297 -9.98 -24.91 -2.10
C ILE A 297 -10.25 -26.23 -1.36
N ALA A 298 -11.40 -26.86 -1.60
CA ALA A 298 -11.73 -28.15 -1.01
C ALA A 298 -10.77 -29.26 -1.49
N GLU A 299 -10.46 -29.29 -2.78
CA GLU A 299 -9.46 -30.20 -3.36
C GLU A 299 -8.07 -29.96 -2.73
N LEU A 300 -7.64 -28.69 -2.64
CA LEU A 300 -6.35 -28.30 -2.08
C LEU A 300 -6.19 -28.77 -0.63
N ALA A 301 -7.26 -28.68 0.16
CA ALA A 301 -7.26 -29.13 1.54
C ALA A 301 -7.17 -30.65 1.71
N THR A 302 -7.55 -31.42 0.68
CA THR A 302 -7.47 -32.90 0.70
C THR A 302 -6.21 -33.43 0.01
N ALA A 303 -5.61 -32.64 -0.86
CA ALA A 303 -4.37 -33.00 -1.53
C ALA A 303 -3.22 -33.05 -0.51
N GLN A 304 -2.46 -34.15 -0.51
CA GLN A 304 -1.21 -34.21 0.21
C GLN A 304 -0.21 -33.31 -0.53
N THR A 305 -0.08 -32.07 -0.07
CA THR A 305 0.75 -31.05 -0.69
C THR A 305 2.11 -31.01 -0.03
N GLU A 306 3.17 -30.93 -0.84
CA GLU A 306 4.48 -30.53 -0.35
C GLU A 306 4.41 -29.13 0.27
N PRO A 307 5.30 -28.77 1.21
CA PRO A 307 5.36 -27.43 1.75
C PRO A 307 5.43 -26.39 0.64
N LEU A 308 4.56 -25.39 0.72
CA LEU A 308 4.48 -24.32 -0.27
C LEU A 308 5.66 -23.35 -0.09
N ASP A 309 6.10 -22.75 -1.20
CA ASP A 309 7.03 -21.63 -1.15
C ASP A 309 6.35 -20.36 -0.60
N GLN A 310 7.17 -19.40 -0.16
CA GLN A 310 6.70 -18.16 0.47
C GLN A 310 5.76 -17.34 -0.43
N SER A 311 6.05 -17.25 -1.74
CA SER A 311 5.21 -16.49 -2.69
C SER A 311 3.82 -17.12 -2.80
N THR A 312 3.75 -18.45 -2.90
CA THR A 312 2.48 -19.18 -2.91
C THR A 312 1.70 -19.02 -1.60
N VAL A 313 2.37 -19.01 -0.44
CA VAL A 313 1.72 -18.74 0.85
C VAL A 313 1.07 -17.35 0.89
N PHE A 314 1.78 -16.30 0.47
CA PHE A 314 1.22 -14.93 0.44
C PHE A 314 -0.01 -14.84 -0.46
N ARG A 315 0.03 -15.47 -1.63
CA ARG A 315 -1.09 -15.53 -2.58
C ARG A 315 -2.32 -16.23 -1.97
N LEU A 316 -2.11 -17.36 -1.29
CA LEU A 316 -3.22 -18.12 -0.68
C LEU A 316 -3.80 -17.43 0.56
N ALA A 317 -3.00 -16.75 1.37
CA ALA A 317 -3.44 -16.13 2.62
C ALA A 317 -4.61 -15.15 2.44
N THR A 318 -4.70 -14.48 1.28
CA THR A 318 -5.79 -13.54 0.99
C THR A 318 -6.93 -14.14 0.15
N SER A 319 -6.81 -15.39 -0.30
CA SER A 319 -7.68 -15.99 -1.33
C SER A 319 -9.14 -16.17 -0.91
N THR A 320 -9.41 -16.16 0.41
CA THR A 320 -10.75 -16.30 0.99
C THR A 320 -11.43 -14.96 1.32
N PHE A 321 -10.79 -13.83 1.03
CA PHE A 321 -11.27 -12.49 1.41
C PHE A 321 -12.69 -12.17 0.92
N PHE A 322 -13.06 -12.59 -0.30
CA PHE A 322 -14.38 -12.25 -0.87
C PHE A 322 -15.53 -13.18 -0.45
N GLN A 323 -15.27 -14.28 0.25
CA GLN A 323 -16.32 -15.24 0.64
C GLN A 323 -17.50 -14.59 1.41
N PRO A 324 -17.27 -13.78 2.46
CA PRO A 324 -18.36 -13.13 3.21
C PRO A 324 -19.07 -11.99 2.44
N TYR A 325 -18.57 -11.60 1.26
CA TYR A 325 -19.24 -10.63 0.39
C TYR A 325 -20.25 -11.29 -0.55
N ILE A 326 -20.07 -12.60 -0.81
CA ILE A 326 -20.85 -13.36 -1.77
C ILE A 326 -21.94 -14.18 -1.07
N ARG A 327 -21.63 -14.78 0.09
CA ARG A 327 -22.62 -15.55 0.87
C ARG A 327 -22.47 -15.36 2.37
N ASP A 328 -23.61 -15.37 3.05
CA ASP A 328 -23.70 -15.48 4.52
C ASP A 328 -23.88 -16.96 4.90
N ASP A 329 -22.77 -17.67 5.04
CA ASP A 329 -22.71 -19.08 5.48
C ASP A 329 -21.46 -19.22 6.35
N LEU A 330 -21.62 -19.00 7.66
CA LEU A 330 -20.50 -18.96 8.59
C LEU A 330 -19.72 -20.28 8.57
N ALA A 331 -20.44 -21.40 8.63
CA ALA A 331 -19.84 -22.72 8.74
C ALA A 331 -18.94 -23.05 7.54
N ARG A 332 -19.41 -22.82 6.31
CA ARG A 332 -18.62 -23.11 5.11
C ARG A 332 -17.50 -22.11 4.90
N ASN A 333 -17.73 -20.83 5.15
CA ASN A 333 -16.70 -19.80 4.98
C ASN A 333 -15.52 -20.06 5.94
N ARG A 334 -15.81 -20.33 7.21
CA ARG A 334 -14.77 -20.66 8.20
C ARG A 334 -14.06 -21.97 7.90
N LEU A 335 -14.78 -23.00 7.46
CA LEU A 335 -14.16 -24.27 7.09
C LEU A 335 -13.11 -24.10 5.98
N SER A 336 -13.47 -23.38 4.91
CA SER A 336 -12.56 -23.11 3.79
C SER A 336 -11.36 -22.26 4.24
N GLN A 337 -11.60 -21.18 4.99
CA GLN A 337 -10.53 -20.31 5.50
C GLN A 337 -9.55 -21.07 6.41
N ASN A 338 -10.06 -21.80 7.41
CA ASN A 338 -9.22 -22.52 8.37
C ASN A 338 -8.34 -23.57 7.66
N ARG A 339 -8.86 -24.25 6.62
CA ARG A 339 -8.09 -25.21 5.82
C ARG A 339 -6.94 -24.55 5.05
N VAL A 340 -7.19 -23.41 4.42
CA VAL A 340 -6.16 -22.63 3.73
C VAL A 340 -5.07 -22.23 4.72
N PHE A 341 -5.44 -21.69 5.89
CA PHE A 341 -4.46 -21.25 6.87
C PHE A 341 -3.72 -22.37 7.59
N GLN A 342 -4.30 -23.57 7.72
CA GLN A 342 -3.56 -24.75 8.16
C GLN A 342 -2.41 -25.08 7.20
N LEU A 343 -2.65 -25.01 5.88
CA LEU A 343 -1.63 -25.25 4.87
C LEU A 343 -0.58 -24.12 4.82
N CYS A 344 -1.01 -22.87 4.92
CA CYS A 344 -0.08 -21.73 4.99
C CYS A 344 0.82 -21.84 6.22
N GLN A 345 0.24 -22.11 7.40
CA GLN A 345 0.97 -22.26 8.66
C GLN A 345 2.02 -23.37 8.60
N SER A 346 1.66 -24.55 8.08
CA SER A 346 2.61 -25.67 7.98
C SER A 346 3.78 -25.31 7.05
N SER A 347 3.50 -24.63 5.95
CA SER A 347 4.51 -24.19 4.98
C SER A 347 5.46 -23.14 5.58
N VAL A 348 4.92 -22.12 6.26
CA VAL A 348 5.73 -21.09 6.96
C VAL A 348 6.71 -21.72 7.94
N LEU A 349 6.26 -22.70 8.74
CA LEU A 349 7.12 -23.37 9.71
C LEU A 349 8.23 -24.23 9.07
N VAL A 350 8.10 -24.58 7.79
CA VAL A 350 9.16 -25.30 7.06
C VAL A 350 10.22 -24.33 6.55
N TYR A 351 9.85 -23.31 5.76
CA TYR A 351 10.86 -22.42 5.17
C TYR A 351 11.40 -21.36 6.14
N MET A 352 10.75 -21.13 7.29
CA MET A 352 11.25 -20.28 8.39
C MET A 352 11.54 -21.07 9.68
N GLN A 353 11.87 -22.35 9.57
CA GLN A 353 12.02 -23.27 10.70
C GLN A 353 12.94 -22.75 11.81
N GLU A 354 14.11 -22.20 11.46
CA GLU A 354 15.08 -21.70 12.44
C GLU A 354 14.53 -20.55 13.29
N ARG A 355 13.83 -19.60 12.64
CA ARG A 355 13.18 -18.48 13.34
C ARG A 355 12.10 -18.98 14.28
N ALA A 356 11.20 -19.83 13.77
CA ALA A 356 10.08 -20.37 14.54
C ALA A 356 10.55 -21.17 15.77
N GLU A 357 11.60 -21.98 15.63
CA GLU A 357 12.18 -22.73 16.74
C GLU A 357 12.81 -21.81 17.79
N ARG A 358 13.59 -20.82 17.34
CA ARG A 358 14.20 -19.82 18.24
C ARG A 358 13.14 -19.06 19.05
N TYR A 359 12.04 -18.65 18.42
CA TYR A 359 10.95 -17.97 19.12
C TYR A 359 10.30 -18.86 20.15
N ARG A 360 9.95 -20.10 19.77
CA ARG A 360 9.33 -21.07 20.67
C ARG A 360 10.18 -21.32 21.91
N GLN A 361 11.48 -21.58 21.72
CA GLN A 361 12.41 -21.83 22.83
C GLN A 361 12.60 -20.59 23.71
N GLY A 362 12.81 -19.42 23.11
CA GLY A 362 13.01 -18.18 23.85
C GLY A 362 11.77 -17.74 24.63
N ILE A 363 10.57 -17.88 24.05
CA ILE A 363 9.30 -17.60 24.74
C ILE A 363 9.12 -18.54 25.94
N ALA A 364 9.36 -19.84 25.76
CA ALA A 364 9.27 -20.82 26.84
C ALA A 364 10.23 -20.48 27.99
N GLN A 365 11.46 -20.08 27.69
CA GLN A 365 12.43 -19.64 28.71
C GLN A 365 11.96 -18.38 29.44
N ARG A 366 11.51 -17.36 28.70
CA ARG A 366 11.08 -16.06 29.24
C ARG A 366 9.84 -16.15 30.11
N ARG A 367 8.95 -17.13 29.87
CA ARG A 367 7.74 -17.35 30.68
C ARG A 367 8.05 -17.47 32.18
N THR A 368 9.19 -18.09 32.52
CA THR A 368 9.61 -18.33 33.91
C THR A 368 10.46 -17.21 34.50
N THR A 369 11.12 -16.39 33.67
CA THR A 369 12.09 -15.38 34.11
C THR A 369 11.56 -13.95 34.07
N ARG A 370 10.39 -13.72 33.48
CA ARG A 370 9.76 -12.39 33.41
C ARG A 370 9.45 -11.85 34.81
N ASP A 371 9.91 -10.63 35.08
CA ASP A 371 9.51 -9.88 36.27
C ASP A 371 7.98 -9.66 36.29
N PRO A 372 7.25 -10.13 37.31
CA PRO A 372 5.82 -9.88 37.44
C PRO A 372 5.47 -8.39 37.62
N ALA A 373 6.41 -7.58 38.12
CA ALA A 373 6.19 -6.16 38.41
C ALA A 373 6.34 -5.26 37.17
N ARG A 374 6.91 -5.76 36.06
CA ARG A 374 7.06 -4.94 34.85
C ARG A 374 5.71 -4.75 34.14
N PRO A 375 5.45 -3.54 33.58
CA PRO A 375 4.30 -3.30 32.70
C PRO A 375 4.18 -4.34 31.59
N LEU A 376 2.94 -4.64 31.19
CA LEU A 376 2.67 -5.52 30.05
C LEU A 376 3.08 -4.81 28.75
N ARG A 377 3.91 -5.49 27.95
CA ARG A 377 4.30 -5.00 26.62
C ARG A 377 3.26 -5.44 25.60
N ILE A 378 2.50 -4.48 25.09
CA ILE A 378 1.48 -4.69 24.05
C ILE A 378 2.05 -4.21 22.72
N GLY A 379 2.15 -5.10 21.75
CA GLY A 379 2.55 -4.76 20.39
C GLY A 379 1.36 -4.66 19.48
N TYR A 380 1.17 -3.53 18.80
CA TYR A 380 0.18 -3.39 17.73
C TYR A 380 0.89 -3.45 16.38
N VAL A 381 0.55 -4.44 15.54
CA VAL A 381 1.12 -4.60 14.19
C VAL A 381 0.04 -4.34 13.16
N SER A 382 0.31 -3.42 12.22
CA SER A 382 -0.67 -3.05 11.20
C SER A 382 -0.11 -2.19 10.07
N HIS A 383 -0.63 -2.37 8.86
CA HIS A 383 -0.48 -1.44 7.72
C HIS A 383 -1.51 -0.28 7.76
N CYS A 384 -2.49 -0.37 8.65
CA CYS A 384 -3.65 0.52 8.75
C CYS A 384 -3.51 1.63 9.79
N LEU A 385 -2.39 1.71 10.52
CA LEU A 385 -2.11 2.81 11.48
C LEU A 385 -1.77 4.12 10.73
N LYS A 386 -2.78 4.63 10.02
CA LYS A 386 -2.75 5.78 9.11
C LYS A 386 -4.20 6.22 8.82
N ARG A 387 -4.43 7.14 7.88
CA ARG A 387 -5.78 7.48 7.35
C ARG A 387 -6.42 6.29 6.64
N HIS A 388 -6.96 5.40 7.46
CA HIS A 388 -7.63 4.18 7.09
C HIS A 388 -8.76 3.94 8.10
N SER A 389 -9.78 3.15 7.72
CA SER A 389 -10.91 2.83 8.60
C SER A 389 -10.44 2.32 9.97
N VAL A 390 -9.56 1.32 9.99
CA VAL A 390 -8.98 0.76 11.23
C VAL A 390 -8.26 1.84 12.04
N GLY A 391 -7.42 2.67 11.42
CA GLY A 391 -6.73 3.77 12.10
C GLY A 391 -7.68 4.76 12.77
N TRP A 392 -8.72 5.21 12.06
CA TRP A 392 -9.73 6.13 12.60
C TRP A 392 -10.48 5.57 13.80
N LEU A 393 -10.71 4.26 13.82
CA LEU A 393 -11.46 3.60 14.89
C LEU A 393 -10.57 3.26 16.09
N CYS A 394 -9.41 2.64 15.86
CA CYS A 394 -8.55 2.17 16.94
C CYS A 394 -7.81 3.30 17.66
N ARG A 395 -7.68 4.50 17.07
CA ARG A 395 -6.98 5.64 17.69
C ARG A 395 -7.41 5.90 19.13
N TRP A 396 -8.68 5.74 19.46
CA TRP A 396 -9.16 6.01 20.81
C TRP A 396 -8.59 5.05 21.86
N LEU A 397 -8.30 3.80 21.48
CA LEU A 397 -7.60 2.85 22.35
C LEU A 397 -6.18 3.35 22.69
N PHE A 398 -5.46 3.85 21.68
CA PHE A 398 -4.11 4.41 21.88
C PHE A 398 -4.14 5.67 22.74
N GLN A 399 -5.16 6.51 22.58
CA GLN A 399 -5.34 7.73 23.37
C GLN A 399 -5.58 7.44 24.86
N TYR A 400 -6.34 6.38 25.18
CA TYR A 400 -6.82 6.14 26.55
C TYR A 400 -6.05 5.07 27.32
N HIS A 401 -5.02 4.45 26.73
CA HIS A 401 -4.22 3.44 27.40
C HIS A 401 -3.59 3.91 28.72
N ASP A 402 -3.67 3.08 29.77
CA ASP A 402 -2.97 3.27 31.03
C ASP A 402 -1.47 2.96 30.88
N ARG A 403 -0.69 4.01 30.66
CA ARG A 403 0.78 3.95 30.50
C ARG A 403 1.54 3.52 31.75
N GLN A 404 0.88 3.43 32.91
CA GLN A 404 1.53 2.90 34.11
C GLN A 404 1.52 1.37 34.14
N GLN A 405 0.51 0.74 33.54
CA GLN A 405 0.35 -0.72 33.52
C GLN A 405 0.78 -1.34 32.19
N PHE A 406 0.72 -0.57 31.11
CA PHE A 406 1.02 -1.04 29.75
C PHE A 406 2.10 -0.20 29.09
N GLN A 407 3.01 -0.88 28.40
CA GLN A 407 3.99 -0.28 27.51
C GLN A 407 3.60 -0.63 26.07
N ILE A 408 3.34 0.38 25.25
CA ILE A 408 2.74 0.23 23.92
C ILE A 408 3.81 0.33 22.83
N TYR A 409 3.89 -0.69 21.99
CA TYR A 409 4.78 -0.77 20.84
C TYR A 409 3.95 -0.70 19.55
N GLY A 410 4.34 0.16 18.62
CA GLY A 410 3.75 0.25 17.28
C GLY A 410 4.69 -0.34 16.23
N TYR A 411 4.23 -1.39 15.53
CA TYR A 411 4.92 -2.04 14.42
C TYR A 411 4.28 -1.62 13.09
N PHE A 412 4.84 -0.59 12.49
CA PHE A 412 4.39 0.00 11.23
C PHE A 412 5.17 -0.64 10.08
N TRP A 413 4.56 -1.61 9.43
CA TRP A 413 5.12 -2.14 8.19
C TRP A 413 4.45 -1.39 7.05
N ASN A 414 5.24 -0.67 6.24
CA ASN A 414 4.81 0.29 5.22
C ASN A 414 4.57 1.76 5.70
N TYR A 415 5.43 2.27 6.59
CA TYR A 415 5.45 3.68 7.00
C TYR A 415 5.93 4.62 5.87
N GLN A 416 5.34 5.82 5.78
CA GLN A 416 5.67 6.82 4.77
C GLN A 416 5.96 8.18 5.44
N PRO A 417 7.22 8.56 5.64
CA PRO A 417 7.61 9.80 6.36
C PRO A 417 7.09 11.10 5.72
N HIS A 418 6.61 11.04 4.46
CA HIS A 418 6.18 12.20 3.66
C HIS A 418 4.80 12.02 3.02
N ALA A 419 3.96 11.12 3.52
CA ALA A 419 2.63 10.85 2.96
C ALA A 419 1.62 12.01 3.09
N ASN A 420 1.94 13.07 3.83
CA ASN A 420 0.96 14.04 4.33
C ASN A 420 -0.22 13.34 5.05
N ASP A 421 0.11 12.35 5.89
CA ASP A 421 -0.84 11.60 6.70
C ASP A 421 -0.68 11.95 8.19
N ASP A 422 -1.47 12.94 8.63
CA ASP A 422 -1.42 13.44 10.00
C ASP A 422 -1.83 12.38 11.04
N LEU A 423 -2.65 11.39 10.66
CA LEU A 423 -3.08 10.33 11.58
C LEU A 423 -1.97 9.29 11.79
N GLN A 424 -1.19 8.97 10.75
CA GLN A 424 -0.01 8.13 10.89
C GLN A 424 1.02 8.77 11.83
N GLN A 425 1.28 10.08 11.66
CA GLN A 425 2.17 10.82 12.57
C GLN A 425 1.61 10.87 14.00
N TRP A 426 0.29 11.06 14.14
CA TRP A 426 -0.34 11.01 15.46
C TRP A 426 -0.09 9.66 16.16
N PHE A 427 -0.23 8.52 15.47
CA PHE A 427 0.08 7.22 16.07
C PHE A 427 1.54 7.07 16.52
N PHE A 428 2.50 7.65 15.78
CA PHE A 428 3.90 7.67 16.19
C PHE A 428 4.08 8.34 17.54
N ASP A 429 3.41 9.47 17.73
CA ASP A 429 3.49 10.26 18.96
C ASP A 429 2.71 9.61 20.12
N GLN A 430 1.81 8.66 19.82
CA GLN A 430 1.01 7.95 20.82
C GLN A 430 1.62 6.62 21.30
N VAL A 431 2.67 6.08 20.70
CA VAL A 431 3.26 4.80 21.16
C VAL A 431 4.54 5.05 21.96
N ASP A 432 4.84 4.17 22.92
CA ASP A 432 6.06 4.27 23.72
C ASP A 432 7.29 3.88 22.90
N GLN A 433 7.10 3.01 21.91
CA GLN A 433 8.15 2.51 21.02
C GLN A 433 7.63 2.39 19.58
N VAL A 434 8.26 3.14 18.67
CA VAL A 434 7.98 3.07 17.23
C VAL A 434 8.95 2.09 16.56
N ARG A 435 8.43 1.23 15.69
CA ARG A 435 9.21 0.36 14.80
C ARG A 435 8.65 0.48 13.38
N THR A 436 9.50 0.81 12.42
CA THR A 436 9.14 0.97 11.01
C THR A 436 9.85 -0.07 10.16
N PHE A 437 9.12 -0.68 9.23
CA PHE A 437 9.67 -1.73 8.37
C PHE A 437 9.24 -1.55 6.92
N LYS A 438 10.08 -2.07 6.04
CA LYS A 438 9.67 -2.44 4.68
C LYS A 438 8.81 -3.71 4.73
N ARG A 439 8.42 -4.25 3.58
CA ARG A 439 7.66 -5.51 3.46
C ARG A 439 8.56 -6.74 3.69
N ASP A 440 9.06 -6.93 4.91
CA ASP A 440 9.82 -8.10 5.34
C ASP A 440 9.23 -8.67 6.65
N SER A 441 8.47 -9.76 6.52
CA SER A 441 7.84 -10.46 7.64
C SER A 441 8.86 -11.04 8.64
N GLY A 442 10.03 -11.48 8.16
CA GLY A 442 11.09 -12.04 8.99
C GLY A 442 11.68 -10.99 9.91
N GLU A 443 12.03 -9.81 9.37
CA GLU A 443 12.55 -8.67 10.12
C GLU A 443 11.55 -8.17 11.16
N ILE A 444 10.27 -8.07 10.79
CA ILE A 444 9.19 -7.66 11.71
C ILE A 444 9.09 -8.65 12.87
N ALA A 445 9.03 -9.95 12.58
CA ALA A 445 8.95 -10.99 13.61
C ALA A 445 10.21 -11.03 14.50
N ASP A 446 11.39 -10.88 13.90
CA ASP A 446 12.68 -10.83 14.60
C ASP A 446 12.67 -9.68 15.62
N ARG A 447 12.15 -8.51 15.23
CA ARG A 447 12.05 -7.34 16.12
C ARG A 447 10.99 -7.52 17.22
N ILE A 448 9.80 -8.03 16.90
CA ILE A 448 8.74 -8.30 17.89
C ILE A 448 9.27 -9.24 18.98
N PHE A 449 9.96 -10.31 18.58
CA PHE A 449 10.56 -11.25 19.52
C PHE A 449 11.68 -10.61 20.35
N ALA A 450 12.50 -9.74 19.75
CA ALA A 450 13.58 -9.03 20.44
C ALA A 450 13.06 -8.00 21.46
N ASP A 451 11.95 -7.32 21.16
CA ASP A 451 11.28 -6.37 22.07
C ASP A 451 10.56 -7.08 23.24
N GLU A 452 10.47 -8.41 23.21
CA GLU A 452 9.83 -9.27 24.21
C GLU A 452 8.36 -8.88 24.47
N ILE A 453 7.62 -8.68 23.37
CA ILE A 453 6.18 -8.40 23.42
C ILE A 453 5.47 -9.52 24.17
N ASP A 454 4.64 -9.14 25.15
CA ASP A 454 3.84 -10.08 25.94
C ASP A 454 2.56 -10.47 25.18
N ILE A 455 1.91 -9.49 24.54
CA ILE A 455 0.71 -9.69 23.74
C ILE A 455 0.86 -8.92 22.42
N LEU A 456 0.81 -9.64 21.31
CA LEU A 456 0.80 -9.07 19.96
C LEU A 456 -0.65 -8.97 19.47
N ILE A 457 -1.07 -7.76 19.13
CA ILE A 457 -2.38 -7.45 18.55
C ILE A 457 -2.19 -7.13 17.07
N ASP A 458 -2.76 -7.96 16.21
CA ASP A 458 -2.88 -7.69 14.79
C ASP A 458 -4.18 -6.94 14.48
N LEU A 459 -4.05 -5.82 13.77
CA LEU A 459 -5.19 -4.99 13.39
C LEU A 459 -5.67 -5.24 11.96
N ASP A 460 -5.01 -6.10 11.20
CA ASP A 460 -5.25 -6.26 9.76
C ASP A 460 -5.99 -7.57 9.40
N SER A 461 -5.81 -8.63 10.19
CA SER A 461 -6.27 -9.98 9.88
C SER A 461 -5.80 -10.39 8.47
N ILE A 462 -6.63 -11.09 7.70
CA ILE A 462 -6.28 -11.62 6.38
C ILE A 462 -6.26 -10.57 5.27
N THR A 463 -6.44 -9.29 5.60
CA THR A 463 -6.37 -8.20 4.61
C THR A 463 -4.94 -7.91 4.17
N ALA A 464 -3.96 -8.49 4.87
CA ALA A 464 -2.56 -8.16 4.71
C ALA A 464 -1.69 -9.42 4.88
N ASP A 465 -1.12 -9.88 3.77
CA ASP A 465 -0.29 -11.08 3.63
C ASP A 465 0.93 -11.12 4.57
N ILE A 466 1.66 -10.01 4.69
CA ILE A 466 2.83 -9.91 5.58
C ILE A 466 2.44 -10.16 7.05
N GLY A 467 1.32 -9.59 7.49
CA GLY A 467 0.79 -9.78 8.85
C GLY A 467 0.49 -11.26 9.13
N CYS A 468 -0.11 -11.96 8.16
CA CYS A 468 -0.40 -13.39 8.27
C CYS A 468 0.85 -14.24 8.55
N GLU A 469 1.95 -13.98 7.84
CA GLU A 469 3.21 -14.72 8.05
C GLU A 469 3.90 -14.36 9.37
N VAL A 470 3.89 -13.08 9.75
CA VAL A 470 4.38 -12.64 11.08
C VAL A 470 3.65 -13.40 12.19
N LEU A 471 2.31 -13.47 12.12
CA LEU A 471 1.51 -14.20 13.09
C LEU A 471 1.77 -15.71 13.04
N ALA A 472 1.93 -16.31 11.86
CA ALA A 472 2.25 -17.72 11.73
C ALA A 472 3.59 -18.11 12.39
N LEU A 473 4.56 -17.19 12.44
CA LEU A 473 5.83 -17.42 13.13
C LEU A 473 5.72 -17.42 14.67
N LYS A 474 4.63 -16.88 15.22
CA LYS A 474 4.37 -16.75 16.67
C LYS A 474 5.52 -16.09 17.46
N PRO A 475 5.95 -14.85 17.10
CA PRO A 475 7.04 -14.15 17.80
C PRO A 475 6.69 -13.65 19.22
N ALA A 476 5.40 -13.65 19.59
CA ALA A 476 4.92 -13.32 20.94
C ALA A 476 4.15 -14.52 21.55
N PRO A 477 4.15 -14.70 22.89
CA PRO A 477 3.48 -15.82 23.54
C PRO A 477 1.97 -15.81 23.33
N ILE A 478 1.35 -14.62 23.35
CA ILE A 478 -0.07 -14.43 23.09
C ILE A 478 -0.22 -13.58 21.84
N GLN A 479 -1.01 -14.06 20.88
CA GLN A 479 -1.37 -13.35 19.68
C GLN A 479 -2.88 -13.20 19.57
N VAL A 480 -3.32 -12.00 19.23
CA VAL A 480 -4.72 -11.62 19.18
C VAL A 480 -5.00 -10.92 17.87
N THR A 481 -6.12 -11.25 17.24
CA THR A 481 -6.64 -10.45 16.12
C THR A 481 -7.74 -9.52 16.62
N TRP A 482 -7.64 -8.24 16.25
CA TRP A 482 -8.67 -7.24 16.47
C TRP A 482 -8.51 -6.08 15.49
N LEU A 483 -9.34 -6.09 14.46
CA LEU A 483 -10.32 -5.05 14.13
C LEU A 483 -10.55 -5.01 12.61
N GLY A 484 -9.49 -5.16 11.82
CA GLY A 484 -9.54 -4.94 10.38
C GLY A 484 -10.42 -5.90 9.60
N TRP A 485 -10.66 -7.09 10.14
CA TRP A 485 -11.53 -8.09 9.54
C TRP A 485 -12.05 -9.08 10.60
N ASP A 486 -12.78 -10.10 10.16
CA ASP A 486 -13.13 -11.26 10.99
C ASP A 486 -11.85 -12.01 11.46
N ALA A 487 -11.99 -13.00 12.33
CA ALA A 487 -10.86 -13.81 12.82
C ALA A 487 -10.01 -14.36 11.66
N SER A 488 -8.70 -14.47 11.88
CA SER A 488 -7.75 -14.82 10.83
C SER A 488 -7.83 -16.27 10.33
N GLY A 489 -8.21 -17.22 11.19
CA GLY A 489 -8.06 -18.65 10.92
C GLY A 489 -6.63 -19.17 11.04
N ILE A 490 -5.65 -18.32 11.38
CA ILE A 490 -4.24 -18.69 11.52
C ILE A 490 -4.07 -19.53 12.79
N PRO A 491 -3.57 -20.78 12.72
CA PRO A 491 -3.45 -21.65 13.88
C PRO A 491 -2.58 -21.10 15.02
N ALA A 492 -1.64 -20.20 14.72
CA ALA A 492 -0.78 -19.57 15.72
C ALA A 492 -1.45 -18.40 16.48
N VAL A 493 -2.64 -17.93 16.07
CA VAL A 493 -3.39 -16.86 16.75
C VAL A 493 -4.24 -17.46 17.87
N ASP A 494 -4.12 -16.92 19.07
CA ASP A 494 -4.74 -17.49 20.27
C ASP A 494 -6.17 -16.98 20.48
N TYR A 495 -6.38 -15.68 20.28
CA TYR A 495 -7.66 -15.02 20.55
C TYR A 495 -8.16 -14.16 19.39
N PHE A 496 -9.49 -14.08 19.26
CA PHE A 496 -10.17 -13.05 18.45
C PHE A 496 -11.06 -12.22 19.37
N ILE A 497 -10.85 -10.91 19.42
CA ILE A 497 -11.64 -10.01 20.26
C ILE A 497 -12.93 -9.62 19.54
N ALA A 498 -14.06 -9.86 20.21
CA ALA A 498 -15.40 -9.58 19.71
C ALA A 498 -16.34 -9.15 20.84
N ASP A 499 -17.64 -9.06 20.56
CA ASP A 499 -18.71 -8.99 21.56
C ASP A 499 -19.80 -10.01 21.23
N SER A 500 -20.73 -10.19 22.17
CA SER A 500 -21.78 -11.21 22.11
C SER A 500 -22.82 -10.95 21.01
N TYR A 501 -22.90 -9.72 20.48
CA TYR A 501 -23.83 -9.39 19.40
C TYR A 501 -23.23 -9.68 18.03
N VAL A 502 -21.96 -9.33 17.82
CA VAL A 502 -21.27 -9.51 16.53
C VAL A 502 -20.81 -10.95 16.32
N VAL A 503 -20.32 -11.62 17.37
CA VAL A 503 -19.99 -13.06 17.37
C VAL A 503 -20.72 -13.73 18.54
N PRO A 504 -21.95 -14.23 18.32
CA PRO A 504 -22.74 -14.88 19.38
C PRO A 504 -22.14 -16.23 19.81
N ASP A 505 -22.51 -16.72 21.00
CA ASP A 505 -21.91 -17.93 21.60
C ASP A 505 -22.01 -19.19 20.71
N TRP A 506 -23.09 -19.34 19.94
CA TRP A 506 -23.25 -20.49 19.05
C TRP A 506 -22.21 -20.51 17.92
N ALA A 507 -21.61 -19.36 17.60
CA ALA A 507 -20.61 -19.24 16.54
C ALA A 507 -19.25 -19.85 16.95
N ASP A 508 -19.00 -20.06 18.24
CA ASP A 508 -17.72 -20.58 18.77
C ASP A 508 -17.26 -21.86 18.07
N ALA A 509 -18.20 -22.72 17.69
CA ALA A 509 -17.92 -23.99 17.00
C ALA A 509 -17.27 -23.83 15.62
N HIS A 510 -17.28 -22.63 15.04
CA HIS A 510 -16.76 -22.35 13.70
C HIS A 510 -15.43 -21.59 13.71
N TYR A 511 -15.01 -21.05 14.86
CA TYR A 511 -13.76 -20.31 15.01
C TYR A 511 -12.64 -21.21 15.53
N SER A 512 -11.44 -21.05 14.97
CA SER A 512 -10.23 -21.73 15.44
C SER A 512 -9.63 -21.02 16.66
N GLU A 513 -9.67 -19.69 16.64
CA GLU A 513 -9.26 -18.83 17.74
C GLU A 513 -10.27 -18.92 18.89
N LYS A 514 -9.79 -18.73 20.12
CA LYS A 514 -10.70 -18.55 21.25
C LYS A 514 -11.33 -17.15 21.17
N ILE A 515 -12.65 -17.09 21.07
CA ILE A 515 -13.36 -15.81 21.06
C ILE A 515 -13.26 -15.16 22.43
N TRP A 516 -12.71 -13.96 22.47
CA TRP A 516 -12.69 -13.11 23.65
C TRP A 516 -13.79 -12.06 23.56
N ARG A 517 -14.93 -12.34 24.19
CA ARG A 517 -16.07 -11.42 24.22
C ARG A 517 -15.86 -10.34 25.26
N LEU A 518 -15.76 -9.09 24.81
CA LEU A 518 -15.78 -7.93 25.70
C LEU A 518 -17.16 -7.76 26.34
N PRO A 519 -17.24 -7.16 27.54
CA PRO A 519 -18.47 -7.11 28.32
C PRO A 519 -19.59 -6.26 27.68
N GLN A 520 -19.27 -5.31 26.79
CA GLN A 520 -20.25 -4.41 26.19
C GLN A 520 -20.17 -4.42 24.65
N THR A 521 -19.10 -3.86 24.08
CA THR A 521 -18.93 -3.69 22.64
C THR A 521 -17.52 -4.07 22.21
N TYR A 522 -17.36 -4.65 21.02
CA TYR A 522 -16.05 -4.99 20.45
C TYR A 522 -15.28 -3.75 19.92
N ILE A 523 -15.98 -2.61 19.84
CA ILE A 523 -15.45 -1.33 19.37
C ILE A 523 -16.19 -0.18 20.03
N ALA A 524 -15.46 0.87 20.43
CA ALA A 524 -16.04 2.15 20.79
C ALA A 524 -15.18 3.31 20.27
N VAL A 525 -15.82 4.43 19.97
CA VAL A 525 -15.16 5.66 19.48
C VAL A 525 -15.62 6.87 20.26
N ASP A 526 -14.78 7.87 20.43
CA ASP A 526 -15.13 9.13 21.10
C ASP A 526 -15.44 10.25 20.08
N GLY A 527 -16.23 9.87 19.08
CA GLY A 527 -16.70 10.75 18.02
C GLY A 527 -15.84 10.83 16.77
N PHE A 528 -16.28 11.72 15.88
CA PHE A 528 -15.70 11.95 14.56
C PHE A 528 -15.64 13.44 14.23
N GLU A 529 -14.57 13.84 13.56
CA GLU A 529 -14.40 15.17 12.99
C GLU A 529 -15.34 15.32 11.79
N VAL A 530 -16.16 16.38 11.80
CA VAL A 530 -17.11 16.71 10.74
C VAL A 530 -16.70 18.04 10.10
N GLY A 531 -16.58 18.04 8.78
CA GLY A 531 -16.17 19.20 8.00
C GLY A 531 -17.33 20.05 7.51
N VAL A 532 -17.07 20.84 6.46
CA VAL A 532 -18.10 21.62 5.77
C VAL A 532 -18.71 20.79 4.65
N PRO A 533 -20.05 20.69 4.56
CA PRO A 533 -20.69 19.94 3.48
C PRO A 533 -20.48 20.65 2.13
N THR A 534 -20.18 19.85 1.10
CA THR A 534 -20.04 20.27 -0.30
C THR A 534 -21.21 19.84 -1.16
N LEU A 535 -22.15 19.07 -0.61
CA LEU A 535 -23.36 18.60 -1.30
C LEU A 535 -24.62 19.24 -0.71
N ARG A 536 -25.55 19.63 -1.59
CA ARG A 536 -26.88 20.14 -1.27
C ARG A 536 -27.94 19.48 -2.15
N ARG A 537 -29.17 19.36 -1.65
CA ARG A 537 -30.31 18.75 -2.38
C ARG A 537 -30.55 19.44 -3.73
N GLU A 538 -30.54 20.77 -3.74
CA GLU A 538 -30.72 21.59 -4.95
C GLU A 538 -29.70 21.26 -6.05
N GLN A 539 -28.44 21.05 -5.69
CA GLN A 539 -27.36 20.72 -6.64
C GLN A 539 -27.53 19.32 -7.25
N LEU A 540 -28.30 18.47 -6.58
CA LEU A 540 -28.65 17.13 -7.05
C LEU A 540 -30.06 17.09 -7.66
N GLU A 541 -30.73 18.25 -7.83
CA GLU A 541 -32.09 18.32 -8.36
C GLU A 541 -33.08 17.47 -7.54
N ILE A 542 -32.91 17.45 -6.21
CA ILE A 542 -33.77 16.75 -5.27
C ILE A 542 -34.72 17.76 -4.62
N PRO A 543 -36.04 17.57 -4.70
CA PRO A 543 -37.02 18.39 -3.98
C PRO A 543 -36.78 18.40 -2.46
N GLU A 544 -37.05 19.52 -1.80
CA GLU A 544 -36.82 19.66 -0.36
C GLU A 544 -37.67 18.69 0.48
N ASP A 545 -38.87 18.36 0.02
CA ASP A 545 -39.82 17.48 0.70
C ASP A 545 -39.63 15.98 0.38
N ALA A 546 -38.69 15.65 -0.50
CA ALA A 546 -38.37 14.27 -0.85
C ALA A 546 -37.54 13.57 0.23
N ILE A 547 -37.72 12.26 0.35
CA ILE A 547 -36.89 11.40 1.20
C ILE A 547 -35.59 11.07 0.49
N VAL A 548 -34.46 11.26 1.16
CA VAL A 548 -33.15 10.90 0.67
C VAL A 548 -32.66 9.63 1.34
N TYR A 549 -32.68 8.52 0.59
CA TYR A 549 -31.98 7.30 0.97
C TYR A 549 -30.53 7.37 0.54
N TRP A 550 -29.63 6.84 1.36
CA TRP A 550 -28.20 6.82 1.07
C TRP A 550 -27.61 5.41 1.23
N SER A 551 -26.76 5.00 0.29
CA SER A 551 -25.87 3.84 0.42
C SER A 551 -24.47 4.19 -0.05
N GLY A 552 -23.53 4.27 0.89
CA GLY A 552 -22.13 4.63 0.65
C GLY A 552 -21.19 3.47 0.96
N GLN A 553 -21.10 2.51 0.05
CA GLN A 553 -20.30 1.30 0.21
C GLN A 553 -19.51 1.01 -1.08
N SER A 554 -18.44 0.22 -0.96
CA SER A 554 -17.66 -0.24 -2.11
C SER A 554 -18.52 -1.08 -3.07
N SER A 555 -18.12 -1.11 -4.35
CA SER A 555 -18.82 -1.85 -5.42
C SER A 555 -19.10 -3.32 -5.07
N TYR A 556 -18.12 -3.97 -4.44
CA TYR A 556 -18.18 -5.38 -4.06
C TYR A 556 -19.06 -5.71 -2.84
N LYS A 557 -19.69 -4.72 -2.19
CA LYS A 557 -20.73 -4.93 -1.17
C LYS A 557 -22.16 -4.87 -1.72
N ARG A 558 -22.32 -4.62 -3.01
CA ARG A 558 -23.63 -4.39 -3.66
C ARG A 558 -24.21 -5.69 -4.21
N HIS A 559 -24.48 -6.64 -3.32
CA HIS A 559 -25.05 -7.93 -3.69
C HIS A 559 -26.43 -7.76 -4.37
N PRO A 560 -26.77 -8.53 -5.44
CA PRO A 560 -28.01 -8.34 -6.20
C PRO A 560 -29.27 -8.40 -5.33
N ASP A 561 -29.35 -9.37 -4.43
CA ASP A 561 -30.56 -9.49 -3.59
C ASP A 561 -30.76 -8.30 -2.66
N MET A 562 -29.67 -7.69 -2.18
CA MET A 562 -29.75 -6.50 -1.34
C MET A 562 -30.10 -5.26 -2.18
N VAL A 563 -29.48 -5.08 -3.35
CA VAL A 563 -29.84 -3.97 -4.24
C VAL A 563 -31.32 -4.07 -4.63
N ARG A 564 -31.83 -5.28 -4.90
CA ARG A 564 -33.25 -5.52 -5.17
C ARG A 564 -34.14 -5.06 -4.01
N ALA A 565 -33.81 -5.45 -2.78
CA ALA A 565 -34.56 -5.02 -1.59
C ALA A 565 -34.53 -3.50 -1.42
N GLN A 566 -33.38 -2.85 -1.66
CA GLN A 566 -33.27 -1.40 -1.63
C GLN A 566 -34.16 -0.73 -2.68
N LEU A 567 -34.18 -1.25 -3.92
CA LEU A 567 -35.06 -0.74 -4.97
C LEU A 567 -36.55 -0.94 -4.66
N GLN A 568 -36.92 -2.01 -3.97
CA GLN A 568 -38.29 -2.21 -3.48
C GLN A 568 -38.71 -1.14 -2.47
N ILE A 569 -37.78 -0.69 -1.60
CA ILE A 569 -38.01 0.45 -0.70
C ILE A 569 -38.24 1.73 -1.52
N ILE A 570 -37.37 2.01 -2.49
CA ILE A 570 -37.50 3.19 -3.36
C ILE A 570 -38.84 3.17 -4.10
N LYS A 571 -39.25 2.02 -4.65
CA LYS A 571 -40.55 1.85 -5.31
C LYS A 571 -41.73 2.16 -4.39
N ALA A 572 -41.68 1.68 -3.16
CA ALA A 572 -42.75 1.82 -2.18
C ALA A 572 -42.87 3.23 -1.55
N VAL A 573 -41.84 4.08 -1.72
CA VAL A 573 -41.83 5.47 -1.24
C VAL A 573 -41.71 6.42 -2.43
N PRO A 574 -42.81 6.87 -3.06
CA PRO A 574 -42.76 7.53 -4.37
C PRO A 574 -41.94 8.83 -4.42
N ASN A 575 -42.03 9.68 -3.40
CA ASN A 575 -41.24 10.92 -3.31
C ASN A 575 -39.89 10.65 -2.60
N SER A 576 -39.06 9.79 -3.18
CA SER A 576 -37.72 9.53 -2.64
C SER A 576 -36.65 9.40 -3.72
N TYR A 577 -35.41 9.69 -3.32
CA TYR A 577 -34.22 9.56 -4.15
C TYR A 577 -33.23 8.63 -3.47
N PHE A 578 -32.47 7.88 -4.27
CA PHE A 578 -31.42 6.99 -3.78
C PHE A 578 -30.04 7.50 -4.19
N LEU A 579 -29.26 7.89 -3.20
CA LEU A 579 -27.89 8.36 -3.36
C LEU A 579 -26.95 7.18 -3.19
N VAL A 580 -26.20 6.88 -4.24
CA VAL A 580 -25.24 5.79 -4.29
C VAL A 580 -23.85 6.39 -4.35
N LYS A 581 -23.05 6.20 -3.29
CA LYS A 581 -21.65 6.64 -3.23
C LYS A 581 -20.71 5.44 -3.24
N GLY A 582 -19.58 5.60 -3.93
CA GLY A 582 -18.50 4.60 -4.05
C GLY A 582 -18.44 4.07 -5.47
N LEU A 583 -17.45 4.51 -6.25
CA LEU A 583 -17.37 4.24 -7.68
C LEU A 583 -15.92 3.91 -8.07
N THR A 584 -15.53 2.65 -7.86
CA THR A 584 -14.65 2.00 -8.81
C THR A 584 -15.54 1.48 -9.93
N GLY A 585 -15.32 1.94 -11.18
CA GLY A 585 -16.18 1.60 -12.32
C GLY A 585 -17.51 2.34 -12.34
N GLU A 586 -17.49 3.68 -12.37
CA GLU A 586 -18.71 4.50 -12.35
C GLU A 586 -19.76 4.06 -13.37
N GLN A 587 -19.34 3.80 -14.61
CA GLN A 587 -20.23 3.40 -15.69
C GLN A 587 -20.83 2.00 -15.51
N SER A 588 -20.07 1.02 -15.00
CA SER A 588 -20.57 -0.34 -14.74
C SER A 588 -21.57 -0.36 -13.60
N ILE A 589 -21.32 0.40 -12.53
CA ILE A 589 -22.28 0.55 -11.42
C ILE A 589 -23.55 1.25 -11.88
N GLN A 590 -23.45 2.35 -12.64
CA GLN A 590 -24.63 3.02 -13.17
C GLN A 590 -25.48 2.07 -14.03
N THR A 591 -24.82 1.33 -14.94
CA THR A 591 -25.48 0.33 -15.79
C THR A 591 -26.16 -0.75 -14.96
N TYR A 592 -25.47 -1.26 -13.93
CA TYR A 592 -26.00 -2.27 -13.02
C TYR A 592 -27.26 -1.80 -12.29
N PHE A 593 -27.24 -0.60 -11.70
CA PHE A 593 -28.42 -0.03 -11.05
C PHE A 593 -29.55 0.27 -12.04
N SER A 594 -29.25 0.78 -13.23
CA SER A 594 -30.26 1.02 -14.27
C SER A 594 -30.96 -0.27 -14.70
N GLN A 595 -30.20 -1.35 -14.91
CA GLN A 595 -30.77 -2.65 -15.24
C GLN A 595 -31.68 -3.18 -14.12
N MET A 596 -31.20 -3.17 -12.87
CA MET A 596 -31.98 -3.65 -11.74
C MET A 596 -33.24 -2.80 -11.50
N ALA A 597 -33.16 -1.49 -11.73
CA ALA A 597 -34.31 -0.61 -11.64
C ALA A 597 -35.36 -0.89 -12.71
N GLN A 598 -34.94 -1.22 -13.94
CA GLN A 598 -35.87 -1.65 -14.97
C GLN A 598 -36.56 -2.96 -14.59
N GLU A 599 -35.83 -3.92 -14.02
CA GLU A 599 -36.37 -5.20 -13.55
C GLU A 599 -37.40 -5.02 -12.40
N GLU A 600 -37.11 -4.13 -11.45
CA GLU A 600 -38.01 -3.86 -10.32
C GLU A 600 -39.11 -2.83 -10.63
N GLY A 601 -39.03 -2.13 -11.77
CA GLY A 601 -39.97 -1.09 -12.16
C GLY A 601 -39.81 0.21 -11.35
N VAL A 602 -38.57 0.65 -11.14
CA VAL A 602 -38.19 1.92 -10.51
C VAL A 602 -37.64 2.86 -11.59
N ASP A 603 -38.07 4.12 -11.58
CA ASP A 603 -37.56 5.15 -12.49
C ASP A 603 -36.08 5.47 -12.18
N PRO A 604 -35.14 5.26 -13.12
CA PRO A 604 -33.72 5.60 -12.94
C PRO A 604 -33.46 7.07 -12.64
N SER A 605 -34.38 7.98 -12.98
CA SER A 605 -34.29 9.41 -12.65
C SER A 605 -34.26 9.70 -11.15
N ARG A 606 -34.53 8.70 -10.30
CA ARG A 606 -34.51 8.78 -8.83
C ARG A 606 -33.15 8.45 -8.22
N PHE A 607 -32.16 8.07 -9.03
CA PHE A 607 -30.81 7.75 -8.55
C PHE A 607 -29.86 8.93 -8.72
N ARG A 608 -28.96 9.10 -7.74
CA ARG A 608 -27.84 10.04 -7.84
C ARG A 608 -26.56 9.31 -7.46
N PHE A 609 -25.63 9.26 -8.39
CA PHE A 609 -24.31 8.66 -8.18
C PHE A 609 -23.35 9.76 -7.74
N LEU A 610 -22.70 9.55 -6.59
CA LEU A 610 -21.89 10.58 -5.96
C LEU A 610 -20.40 10.25 -6.10
N PRO A 611 -19.56 11.23 -6.45
CA PRO A 611 -18.12 11.05 -6.51
C PRO A 611 -17.53 10.89 -5.11
N ASP A 612 -16.31 10.37 -5.06
CA ASP A 612 -15.52 10.41 -3.83
C ASP A 612 -15.07 11.83 -3.52
N VAL A 613 -14.89 12.08 -2.23
CA VAL A 613 -14.39 13.35 -1.71
C VAL A 613 -13.05 13.10 -1.04
N ARG A 614 -12.12 14.04 -1.19
CA ARG A 614 -10.74 13.88 -0.74
C ARG A 614 -10.60 13.66 0.77
N LEU A 615 -11.48 14.27 1.59
CA LEU A 615 -11.37 14.25 3.04
C LEU A 615 -12.58 13.56 3.68
N GLU A 616 -12.33 12.69 4.65
CA GLU A 616 -13.35 11.92 5.39
C GLU A 616 -14.27 12.85 6.18
N MET A 617 -13.75 13.95 6.75
CA MET A 617 -14.57 14.96 7.41
C MET A 617 -15.60 15.60 6.47
N VAL A 618 -15.26 15.76 5.17
CA VAL A 618 -16.19 16.26 4.14
C VAL A 618 -17.21 15.17 3.79
N HIS A 619 -16.79 13.91 3.75
CA HIS A 619 -17.72 12.79 3.57
C HIS A 619 -18.78 12.76 4.66
N ARG A 620 -18.39 12.87 5.93
CA ARG A 620 -19.31 12.89 7.08
C ARG A 620 -20.26 14.08 7.03
N ALA A 621 -19.76 15.25 6.64
CA ALA A 621 -20.59 16.44 6.46
C ALA A 621 -21.64 16.24 5.35
N ASN A 622 -21.22 15.65 4.22
CA ASN A 622 -22.12 15.32 3.11
C ASN A 622 -23.14 14.24 3.45
N LEU A 623 -22.81 13.31 4.35
CA LEU A 623 -23.73 12.27 4.80
C LEU A 623 -24.99 12.86 5.45
N ALA A 624 -24.91 14.07 6.03
CA ALA A 624 -26.04 14.75 6.66
C ALA A 624 -27.21 15.09 5.71
N ILE A 625 -27.04 14.95 4.39
CA ILE A 625 -28.14 15.09 3.42
C ILE A 625 -29.15 13.94 3.50
N ALA A 626 -28.70 12.77 3.99
CA ALA A 626 -29.49 11.55 4.05
C ALA A 626 -30.55 11.62 5.16
N ASP A 627 -31.78 11.23 4.83
CA ASP A 627 -32.84 10.99 5.81
C ASP A 627 -32.74 9.59 6.41
N VAL A 628 -32.29 8.62 5.60
CA VAL A 628 -32.15 7.21 5.98
C VAL A 628 -30.95 6.60 5.25
N VAL A 629 -30.13 5.84 5.96
CA VAL A 629 -29.08 5.01 5.34
C VAL A 629 -29.56 3.58 5.18
N LEU A 630 -29.36 3.03 3.99
CA LEU A 630 -29.65 1.64 3.66
C LEU A 630 -28.34 0.84 3.63
N ASP A 631 -28.14 0.01 4.65
CA ASP A 631 -26.95 -0.82 4.79
C ASP A 631 -26.91 -1.96 3.77
N THR A 632 -25.76 -2.58 3.59
CA THR A 632 -25.55 -3.71 2.66
C THR A 632 -25.55 -5.06 3.38
N TYR A 633 -25.79 -6.14 2.64
CA TYR A 633 -25.76 -7.54 3.10
C TYR A 633 -25.38 -8.41 1.89
N PRO A 634 -24.60 -9.51 2.04
CA PRO A 634 -24.17 -10.17 3.28
C PRO A 634 -23.04 -9.47 4.04
N TYR A 635 -22.45 -8.43 3.48
CA TYR A 635 -21.40 -7.66 4.15
C TYR A 635 -21.89 -6.25 4.48
N ASN A 636 -21.98 -5.90 5.76
CA ASN A 636 -22.46 -4.60 6.24
C ASN A 636 -21.42 -3.47 6.12
N GLY A 637 -21.85 -2.25 6.42
CA GLY A 637 -20.98 -1.18 6.89
C GLY A 637 -20.26 -1.54 8.21
N ALA A 638 -19.20 -0.78 8.49
CA ALA A 638 -18.51 -0.79 9.78
C ALA A 638 -18.22 0.67 10.17
N THR A 639 -17.13 1.26 9.69
CA THR A 639 -16.84 2.70 9.90
C THR A 639 -17.97 3.60 9.41
N THR A 640 -18.52 3.33 8.21
CA THR A 640 -19.64 4.10 7.66
C THR A 640 -20.90 3.97 8.51
N THR A 641 -21.11 2.83 9.17
CA THR A 641 -22.19 2.65 10.14
C THR A 641 -21.96 3.51 11.38
N LEU A 642 -20.76 3.46 11.98
CA LEU A 642 -20.41 4.32 13.12
C LEU A 642 -20.57 5.80 12.78
N GLU A 643 -20.14 6.23 11.59
CA GLU A 643 -20.32 7.60 11.12
C GLU A 643 -21.82 7.95 10.95
N THR A 644 -22.63 7.04 10.41
CA THR A 644 -24.08 7.23 10.26
C THR A 644 -24.77 7.40 11.61
N LEU A 645 -24.52 6.48 12.55
CA LEU A 645 -25.08 6.53 13.90
C LEU A 645 -24.58 7.78 14.65
N TRP A 646 -23.30 8.11 14.49
CA TRP A 646 -22.73 9.34 15.04
C TRP A 646 -23.35 10.58 14.43
N MET A 647 -23.76 10.60 13.16
CA MET A 647 -24.46 11.74 12.56
C MET A 647 -25.94 11.81 12.94
N GLY A 648 -26.45 10.85 13.71
CA GLY A 648 -27.84 10.83 14.16
C GLY A 648 -28.84 10.44 13.07
N ILE A 649 -28.39 9.70 12.06
CA ILE A 649 -29.19 9.32 10.90
C ILE A 649 -29.75 7.90 11.10
N PRO A 650 -31.07 7.67 10.94
CA PRO A 650 -31.65 6.33 10.96
C PRO A 650 -31.00 5.40 9.93
N LEU A 651 -30.71 4.16 10.35
CA LEU A 651 -30.07 3.12 9.53
C LEU A 651 -30.99 1.90 9.47
N VAL A 652 -31.12 1.31 8.28
CA VAL A 652 -31.71 -0.03 8.12
C VAL A 652 -30.60 -1.02 7.84
N THR A 653 -30.53 -2.09 8.64
CA THR A 653 -29.56 -3.19 8.45
C THR A 653 -30.24 -4.54 8.55
N ARG A 654 -29.62 -5.55 7.93
CA ARG A 654 -30.09 -6.93 8.00
C ARG A 654 -29.04 -7.78 8.70
N VAL A 655 -29.47 -8.44 9.76
CA VAL A 655 -28.65 -9.33 10.59
C VAL A 655 -28.37 -10.61 9.83
N GLY A 656 -27.11 -11.05 9.81
CA GLY A 656 -26.68 -12.34 9.28
C GLY A 656 -26.02 -13.26 10.29
N GLU A 657 -25.26 -14.24 9.80
CA GLU A 657 -24.57 -15.26 10.61
C GLU A 657 -23.11 -14.88 10.92
N HIS A 658 -22.32 -14.45 9.93
CA HIS A 658 -20.89 -14.16 10.14
C HIS A 658 -20.64 -12.73 10.64
N PHE A 659 -19.47 -12.50 11.24
CA PHE A 659 -19.03 -11.22 11.81
C PHE A 659 -19.37 -10.00 10.95
N SER A 660 -18.98 -10.02 9.67
CA SER A 660 -19.18 -8.89 8.76
C SER A 660 -20.64 -8.59 8.39
N SER A 661 -21.55 -9.54 8.62
CA SER A 661 -23.01 -9.40 8.42
C SER A 661 -23.75 -8.95 9.70
N ARG A 662 -23.00 -8.68 10.78
CA ARG A 662 -23.51 -8.33 12.11
C ARG A 662 -22.91 -7.05 12.68
N ASN A 663 -22.03 -6.37 11.94
CA ASN A 663 -21.37 -5.14 12.39
C ASN A 663 -22.37 -4.03 12.72
N SER A 664 -23.25 -3.72 11.78
CA SER A 664 -24.27 -2.69 12.00
C SER A 664 -25.24 -3.06 13.11
N TYR A 665 -25.59 -4.35 13.22
CA TYR A 665 -26.43 -4.88 14.28
C TYR A 665 -25.84 -4.63 15.68
N THR A 666 -24.59 -5.05 15.92
CA THR A 666 -23.96 -4.81 17.23
C THR A 666 -23.83 -3.32 17.53
N MET A 667 -23.47 -2.50 16.53
CA MET A 667 -23.32 -1.06 16.72
C MET A 667 -24.65 -0.40 17.06
N MET A 668 -25.75 -0.77 16.39
CA MET A 668 -27.08 -0.25 16.70
C MET A 668 -27.52 -0.62 18.11
N LEU A 669 -27.34 -1.88 18.53
CA LEU A 669 -27.67 -2.32 19.89
C LEU A 669 -26.81 -1.61 20.95
N ASN A 670 -25.51 -1.49 20.69
CA ASN A 670 -24.59 -0.77 21.57
C ASN A 670 -24.79 0.76 21.56
N ALA A 671 -25.58 1.30 20.62
CA ALA A 671 -26.09 2.67 20.64
C ALA A 671 -27.49 2.78 21.29
N GLY A 672 -28.12 1.65 21.66
CA GLY A 672 -29.46 1.60 22.22
C GLY A 672 -30.59 1.77 21.19
N ILE A 673 -30.34 1.34 19.95
CA ILE A 673 -31.28 1.44 18.82
C ILE A 673 -31.67 0.05 18.36
N GLU A 674 -32.97 -0.24 18.37
CA GLU A 674 -33.54 -1.49 17.84
C GLU A 674 -34.29 -1.25 16.51
N GLU A 675 -34.79 -0.04 16.31
CA GLU A 675 -35.50 0.33 15.09
C GLU A 675 -34.57 0.32 13.87
N GLY A 676 -34.98 -0.37 12.80
CA GLY A 676 -34.18 -0.55 11.59
C GLY A 676 -33.38 -1.86 11.55
N ILE A 677 -33.41 -2.67 12.61
CA ILE A 677 -32.80 -4.01 12.63
C ILE A 677 -33.78 -5.02 12.03
N ALA A 678 -33.37 -5.66 10.93
CA ALA A 678 -34.14 -6.68 10.24
C ALA A 678 -33.50 -8.07 10.35
N TRP A 679 -34.31 -9.10 10.61
CA TRP A 679 -33.90 -10.52 10.62
C TRP A 679 -34.20 -11.23 9.29
N SER A 680 -34.86 -10.55 8.36
CA SER A 680 -35.17 -11.06 7.02
C SER A 680 -35.11 -9.96 5.97
N MET A 681 -35.05 -10.33 4.69
CA MET A 681 -35.14 -9.37 3.58
C MET A 681 -36.49 -8.63 3.59
N ALA A 682 -37.57 -9.29 3.97
CA ALA A 682 -38.89 -8.67 4.05
C ALA A 682 -38.94 -7.58 5.14
N GLU A 683 -38.40 -7.88 6.33
CA GLU A 683 -38.29 -6.90 7.42
C GLU A 683 -37.38 -5.72 7.05
N TYR A 684 -36.31 -5.97 6.27
CA TYR A 684 -35.43 -4.90 5.80
C TYR A 684 -36.21 -3.91 4.91
N VAL A 685 -37.00 -4.43 3.97
CA VAL A 685 -37.85 -3.60 3.12
C VAL A 685 -38.91 -2.87 3.95
N GLU A 686 -39.54 -3.56 4.91
CA GLU A 686 -40.52 -2.96 5.82
C GLU A 686 -39.92 -1.77 6.58
N TRP A 687 -38.78 -1.95 7.24
CA TRP A 687 -38.10 -0.88 7.98
C TRP A 687 -37.72 0.29 7.07
N GLY A 688 -37.22 0.01 5.87
CA GLY A 688 -36.94 1.04 4.86
C GLY A 688 -38.17 1.88 4.54
N VAL A 689 -39.29 1.23 4.23
CA VAL A 689 -40.55 1.92 3.90
C VAL A 689 -41.10 2.70 5.09
N ARG A 690 -41.05 2.12 6.30
CA ARG A 690 -41.49 2.80 7.52
C ARG A 690 -40.66 4.05 7.77
N PHE A 691 -39.34 3.97 7.68
CA PHE A 691 -38.52 5.16 7.78
C PHE A 691 -38.79 6.14 6.64
N GLY A 692 -39.12 5.73 5.42
CA GLY A 692 -39.51 6.68 4.37
C GLY A 692 -40.84 7.40 4.62
N THR A 693 -41.81 6.71 5.22
CA THR A 693 -43.21 7.18 5.27
C THR A 693 -43.65 7.70 6.64
N GLU A 694 -42.94 7.38 7.72
CA GLU A 694 -43.25 7.78 9.10
C GLU A 694 -42.25 8.83 9.64
N PRO A 695 -42.45 10.15 9.39
CA PRO A 695 -41.51 11.19 9.82
C PRO A 695 -41.32 11.27 11.35
N ALA A 696 -42.37 10.98 12.13
CA ALA A 696 -42.30 10.94 13.59
C ALA A 696 -41.36 9.83 14.09
N LEU A 697 -41.40 8.66 13.46
CA LEU A 697 -40.49 7.55 13.77
C LEU A 697 -39.05 7.93 13.44
N ARG A 698 -38.78 8.49 12.25
CA ARG A 698 -37.44 8.98 11.90
C ARG A 698 -36.90 9.97 12.91
N GLN A 699 -37.73 10.95 13.29
CA GLN A 699 -37.35 11.97 14.26
C GLN A 699 -37.06 11.35 15.64
N GLN A 700 -37.89 10.40 16.09
CA GLN A 700 -37.68 9.68 17.35
C GLN A 700 -36.35 8.93 17.36
N VAL A 701 -36.03 8.19 16.30
CA VAL A 701 -34.76 7.44 16.18
C VAL A 701 -33.57 8.39 16.13
N ALA A 702 -33.66 9.48 15.38
CA ALA A 702 -32.63 10.52 15.37
C ALA A 702 -32.38 11.04 16.80
N TRP A 703 -33.43 11.43 17.54
CA TRP A 703 -33.28 11.90 18.93
C TRP A 703 -32.65 10.85 19.86
N LYS A 704 -33.02 9.57 19.71
CA LYS A 704 -32.37 8.48 20.45
C LYS A 704 -30.87 8.42 20.15
N LEU A 705 -30.47 8.50 18.88
CA LEU A 705 -29.06 8.51 18.47
C LEU A 705 -28.30 9.71 19.05
N TRP A 706 -28.86 10.93 18.97
CA TRP A 706 -28.23 12.12 19.57
C TRP A 706 -28.03 11.96 21.08
N ARG A 707 -29.03 11.44 21.80
CA ARG A 707 -28.94 11.18 23.24
C ARG A 707 -27.91 10.08 23.55
N SER A 708 -27.82 9.06 22.70
CA SER A 708 -26.94 7.91 22.91
C SER A 708 -25.48 8.31 23.09
N ARG A 709 -25.02 9.38 22.42
CA ARG A 709 -23.62 9.87 22.49
C ARG A 709 -23.10 10.13 23.89
N GLN A 710 -23.99 10.42 24.84
CA GLN A 710 -23.62 10.67 26.24
C GLN A 710 -23.66 9.40 27.12
N THR A 711 -24.41 8.38 26.70
CA THR A 711 -24.81 7.29 27.60
C THR A 711 -24.34 5.92 27.11
N ALA A 712 -24.32 5.70 25.81
CA ALA A 712 -24.20 4.38 25.20
C ALA A 712 -22.73 3.93 25.14
N PRO A 713 -22.46 2.62 25.31
CA PRO A 713 -21.09 2.08 25.33
C PRO A 713 -20.31 2.32 24.03
N LEU A 714 -21.00 2.34 22.88
CA LEU A 714 -20.39 2.59 21.58
C LEU A 714 -19.60 3.89 21.51
N TRP A 715 -19.96 4.87 22.35
CA TRP A 715 -19.36 6.21 22.38
C TRP A 715 -18.43 6.44 23.58
N LYS A 716 -18.18 5.41 24.39
CA LYS A 716 -17.38 5.49 25.62
C LYS A 716 -16.03 4.83 25.44
N ALA A 717 -15.20 5.39 24.57
CA ALA A 717 -13.93 4.77 24.19
C ALA A 717 -12.94 4.62 25.36
N GLU A 718 -12.98 5.51 26.36
CA GLU A 718 -12.19 5.35 27.59
C GLU A 718 -12.60 4.10 28.38
N GLN A 719 -13.91 3.85 28.54
CA GLN A 719 -14.39 2.63 29.21
C GLN A 719 -14.05 1.38 28.40
N PHE A 720 -14.23 1.44 27.08
CA PHE A 720 -13.82 0.36 26.18
C PHE A 720 -12.33 0.03 26.31
N THR A 721 -11.48 1.04 26.43
CA THR A 721 -10.03 0.86 26.62
C THR A 721 -9.73 0.11 27.91
N ARG A 722 -10.41 0.46 29.01
CA ARG A 722 -10.28 -0.28 30.28
C ARG A 722 -10.77 -1.72 30.17
N ASP A 723 -11.83 -1.96 29.40
CA ASP A 723 -12.35 -3.31 29.16
C ASP A 723 -11.36 -4.15 28.32
N MET A 724 -10.71 -3.53 27.32
CA MET A 724 -9.61 -4.13 26.53
C MET A 724 -8.39 -4.45 27.40
N GLU A 725 -7.98 -3.53 28.26
CA GLU A 725 -6.87 -3.72 29.18
C GLU A 725 -7.14 -4.82 30.22
N ALA A 726 -8.38 -4.89 30.72
CA ALA A 726 -8.82 -5.99 31.56
C ALA A 726 -8.75 -7.32 30.81
N ALA A 727 -9.13 -7.36 29.53
CA ALA A 727 -8.97 -8.52 28.67
C ALA A 727 -7.49 -8.94 28.55
N TYR A 728 -6.58 -8.00 28.26
CA TYR A 728 -5.14 -8.25 28.19
C TYR A 728 -4.58 -8.85 29.48
N CYS A 729 -4.93 -8.27 30.63
CA CYS A 729 -4.52 -8.79 31.93
C CYS A 729 -5.04 -10.21 32.20
N GLN A 730 -6.28 -10.51 31.80
CA GLN A 730 -6.88 -11.83 31.99
C GLN A 730 -6.27 -12.86 31.03
N MET A 731 -6.03 -12.52 29.75
CA MET A 731 -5.31 -13.36 28.80
C MET A 731 -3.92 -13.69 29.32
N TRP A 732 -3.18 -12.67 29.79
CA TRP A 732 -1.86 -12.85 30.38
C TRP A 732 -1.89 -13.75 31.62
N SER A 733 -2.88 -13.56 32.49
CA SER A 733 -3.06 -14.38 33.68
C SER A 733 -3.33 -15.84 33.33
N ALA A 734 -4.19 -16.10 32.34
CA ALA A 734 -4.46 -17.46 31.84
C ALA A 734 -3.19 -18.11 31.26
N TYR A 735 -2.43 -17.38 30.45
CA TYR A 735 -1.15 -17.83 29.93
C TYR A 735 -0.14 -18.14 31.03
N ARG A 736 -0.16 -17.46 32.19
CA ARG A 736 0.73 -17.84 33.30
C ARG A 736 0.28 -19.08 34.06
N GLN A 737 -1.04 -19.35 34.10
CA GLN A 737 -1.60 -20.47 34.88
C GLN A 737 -1.45 -21.83 34.19
N GLU A 738 -1.49 -21.89 32.85
CA GLU A 738 -1.27 -23.13 32.10
C GLU A 738 0.10 -23.78 32.41
N ASP A 739 1.10 -22.99 32.82
CA ASP A 739 2.42 -23.46 33.25
C ASP A 739 2.37 -24.21 34.59
N SER A 740 1.61 -23.68 35.55
CA SER A 740 1.45 -24.30 36.87
C SER A 740 0.75 -25.66 36.81
N SER A 741 -0.17 -25.89 35.87
CA SER A 741 -0.81 -27.19 35.68
C SER A 741 0.11 -28.24 35.05
N LEU A 742 1.01 -27.84 34.15
CA LEU A 742 2.00 -28.74 33.54
C LEU A 742 3.14 -29.08 34.52
N GLY A 743 3.55 -28.13 35.36
CA GLY A 743 4.54 -28.37 36.42
C GLY A 743 4.06 -29.29 37.55
N LEU A 744 2.76 -29.31 37.85
CA LEU A 744 2.17 -30.22 38.84
C LEU A 744 2.00 -31.66 38.33
N GLN A 745 1.83 -31.86 37.01
CA GLN A 745 1.79 -33.20 36.40
C GLN A 745 3.18 -33.83 36.19
N ALA A 746 4.25 -33.04 36.19
CA ALA A 746 5.63 -33.55 36.11
C ALA A 746 6.22 -33.99 37.47
N HIS A 747 5.49 -33.76 38.57
CA HIS A 747 5.91 -34.08 39.95
C HIS A 747 5.01 -35.11 40.66
N LEU A 748 4.03 -35.68 39.95
CA LEU A 748 3.26 -36.86 40.34
C LEU A 748 3.65 -38.03 39.42
#